data_AF-A0A4U0NVM7-F1
#
_entry.id   AF-A0A4U0NVM7-F1
#
_cell.length_a   1.000
_cell.length_b   1.000
_cell.length_c   1.000
_cell.angle_alpha   90.00
_cell.angle_beta   90.00
_cell.angle_gamma   90.00
#
_symmetry.space_group_name_H-M   'P 1'
#
loop_
_entity.id
_entity.type
_entity.pdbx_description
1 polymer ?
#
loop_
_entity_poly.entity_id
_entity_poly.type
_entity_poly.pdbx_seq_one_letter_code
_entity_poly.pdbx_strand_id
1 'polypeptide(L)'
;MAEQSRPPEDSSQSLSQDPPQSPEVASGAPEGPGRRRVLGYLLAAPTLAVGARLGLDAAGAQSAEAAVPSPPQPGDLFDLGDMQNLAAAPTAGLISVRVHSDGTASFAVPRAEVGQGMTTAVAMMIAEEMDLPLEKVRVTLADARPDLLMNQLTGGSNSMRSIYLPVRTAAAVARQRLVSTAAERWGVPASELTTRDGVITYGSAQGDGGGPVKSATYGSLATAAASARTVTAAAVLKSPSEFTVLGTPRNRVDALDSVTGRKKFGLDLQVPDAKPTMVRRPPTINGTVVAVRNADAVRKMPGITDVAAIKHGVAVRGETFGQCIDALRALDVRWGPGTVDTESDATVLAKLRKAALPLAVPPLLSKKIDAEFTFAFASNSPLEPENAIADVRSDRAEIWASLKVPIVAQKEIADRLGLPQGSVTVHVVEGGGSFGRHLFHDVAAEAAEISQKMGKPVKLSWSRTDNFRQGRTHPMSVSRVRATYALGNVLSYEQRHTSSQTDFGHGLGEMITSTAAKLPVAGNLSFAETIFALTQSSPYNFGVTTQLLNEVPLEFNTGSMRNIYSPNVACARELIVDRLAERMGRDPVAFRREFLKDKRLRAVLDTAVEEGRWGRSLPAGVAQGIGLHAEYRGAVASLVEIDCRPETVDRKVRDGVTGPRVTKALMVVDAGFAINPRGLEAQMMGGLNDALALALTSSLHIKDGIPLEGSWDHYFYTRQWNTPPELRVVVMPGADDKPAGAGELGVAPAFAAIACAYARATGTLPTSFPINHGTLGFDPLPLEPSTPQSPTDGLDRAY
;
A
#
# COMPACT_ATOMS: atom_id res chain seq x y z
N MET A 1 9.53 62.31 7.90
CA MET A 1 8.38 62.77 7.08
C MET A 1 7.80 61.50 6.47
N ALA A 2 6.76 60.86 7.01
CA ALA A 2 5.51 61.40 7.57
C ALA A 2 4.83 62.37 6.60
N GLU A 3 3.54 62.32 6.28
CA GLU A 3 2.38 61.46 6.56
C GLU A 3 1.19 62.25 5.97
N GLN A 4 0.14 61.62 5.44
CA GLN A 4 -1.18 62.23 5.10
C GLN A 4 -2.12 61.09 4.63
N SER A 5 -3.44 61.09 4.84
CA SER A 5 -4.34 62.10 5.44
C SER A 5 -5.70 61.50 5.86
N ARG A 6 -6.31 62.07 6.91
CA ARG A 6 -7.74 62.02 7.31
C ARG A 6 -8.40 63.41 6.99
N PRO A 7 -9.66 63.73 7.39
CA PRO A 7 -10.96 63.03 7.38
C PRO A 7 -11.96 63.84 6.49
N PRO A 8 -13.31 63.99 6.73
CA PRO A 8 -13.91 64.66 7.91
C PRO A 8 -15.30 64.15 8.42
N GLU A 9 -15.73 64.78 9.51
CA GLU A 9 -16.98 64.73 10.31
C GLU A 9 -17.98 65.87 9.92
N ASP A 10 -19.28 65.98 10.28
CA ASP A 10 -20.35 65.21 10.98
C ASP A 10 -21.73 65.93 10.70
N SER A 11 -22.82 65.64 11.45
CA SER A 11 -24.13 66.34 11.63
C SER A 11 -25.35 65.77 10.86
N SER A 12 -26.59 65.67 11.40
CA SER A 12 -27.10 65.81 12.79
C SER A 12 -28.57 65.31 12.94
N GLN A 13 -28.90 64.68 14.09
CA GLN A 13 -30.15 64.72 14.94
C GLN A 13 -31.58 64.79 14.28
N SER A 14 -32.69 64.25 14.84
CA SER A 14 -33.13 64.24 16.26
C SER A 14 -34.36 63.34 16.57
N LEU A 15 -34.50 62.89 17.85
CA LEU A 15 -35.76 62.58 18.61
C LEU A 15 -36.65 61.36 18.19
N SER A 16 -37.38 60.61 19.06
CA SER A 16 -37.61 60.62 20.54
C SER A 16 -38.28 59.33 21.11
N GLN A 17 -37.90 58.93 22.35
CA GLN A 17 -38.69 58.35 23.48
C GLN A 17 -39.44 56.97 23.44
N ASP A 18 -39.31 56.23 24.56
CA ASP A 18 -39.90 54.94 25.02
C ASP A 18 -41.21 55.11 25.87
N PRO A 19 -41.82 54.09 26.51
CA PRO A 19 -42.29 52.72 26.13
C PRO A 19 -43.78 52.53 26.60
N PRO A 20 -44.24 51.46 27.32
CA PRO A 20 -44.25 49.99 27.09
C PRO A 20 -45.69 49.41 26.95
N GLN A 21 -45.85 48.09 26.65
CA GLN A 21 -46.91 47.23 27.25
C GLN A 21 -46.85 45.75 26.77
N SER A 22 -47.20 44.83 27.68
CA SER A 22 -47.58 43.43 27.39
C SER A 22 -49.09 43.27 27.65
N PRO A 23 -49.79 42.36 26.94
CA PRO A 23 -50.51 41.32 27.70
C PRO A 23 -50.59 39.93 27.02
N GLU A 24 -50.64 38.93 27.90
CA GLU A 24 -51.34 37.63 27.90
C GLU A 24 -51.48 36.68 26.68
N VAL A 25 -51.73 35.42 27.05
CA VAL A 25 -51.70 34.19 26.27
C VAL A 25 -53.02 33.92 25.54
N ALA A 26 -52.94 33.48 24.28
CA ALA A 26 -54.01 32.68 23.65
C ALA A 26 -53.44 31.61 22.70
N SER A 27 -54.14 30.48 22.60
CA SER A 27 -53.72 29.27 21.89
C SER A 27 -53.78 29.36 20.37
N GLY A 28 -52.74 28.86 19.69
CA GLY A 28 -52.77 28.58 18.25
C GLY A 28 -51.57 27.73 17.82
N ALA A 29 -51.83 26.55 17.23
CA ALA A 29 -50.76 25.72 16.66
C ALA A 29 -50.27 26.31 15.33
N PRO A 30 -48.96 26.48 15.10
CA PRO A 30 -48.46 26.92 13.80
C PRO A 30 -48.50 25.77 12.79
N GLU A 31 -49.27 25.96 11.71
CA GLU A 31 -49.35 25.04 10.58
C GLU A 31 -47.97 24.84 9.92
N GLY A 32 -47.69 23.62 9.45
CA GLY A 32 -46.45 23.29 8.76
C GLY A 32 -46.31 23.99 7.40
N PRO A 33 -45.08 24.17 6.88
CA PRO A 33 -44.85 24.92 5.65
C PRO A 33 -45.47 24.24 4.43
N GLY A 34 -46.41 24.92 3.77
CA GLY A 34 -47.11 24.41 2.59
C GLY A 34 -46.19 24.09 1.39
N ARG A 35 -46.62 23.11 0.59
CA ARG A 35 -45.89 22.47 -0.54
C ARG A 35 -45.02 23.39 -1.42
N ARG A 36 -45.43 24.65 -1.68
CA ARG A 36 -44.66 25.60 -2.51
C ARG A 36 -43.40 26.16 -1.83
N ARG A 37 -43.31 26.22 -0.50
CA ARG A 37 -42.06 26.58 0.20
C ARG A 37 -41.09 25.41 0.30
N VAL A 38 -41.58 24.16 0.39
CA VAL A 38 -40.75 22.94 0.42
C VAL A 38 -39.99 22.73 -0.89
N LEU A 39 -40.63 23.01 -2.04
CA LEU A 39 -39.99 22.92 -3.36
C LEU A 39 -38.94 24.02 -3.61
N GLY A 40 -38.97 25.15 -2.89
CA GLY A 40 -38.00 26.23 -3.02
C GLY A 40 -36.62 25.92 -2.44
N TYR A 41 -36.54 25.03 -1.44
CA TYR A 41 -35.28 24.64 -0.81
C TYR A 41 -34.52 23.52 -1.54
N LEU A 42 -35.07 22.98 -2.64
CA LEU A 42 -34.52 21.80 -3.34
C LEU A 42 -33.60 22.12 -4.53
N LEU A 43 -33.26 23.39 -4.77
CA LEU A 43 -32.45 23.83 -5.94
C LEU A 43 -31.08 24.44 -5.60
N ALA A 44 -30.58 24.29 -4.37
CA ALA A 44 -29.19 24.61 -4.02
C ALA A 44 -28.63 23.60 -3.00
N ALA A 45 -27.67 22.78 -3.45
CA ALA A 45 -26.90 21.78 -2.71
C ALA A 45 -27.71 20.68 -1.96
N PRO A 46 -27.59 19.38 -2.35
CA PRO A 46 -28.29 18.29 -1.67
C PRO A 46 -27.55 17.84 -0.40
N THR A 47 -27.59 18.65 0.66
CA THR A 47 -27.21 18.20 2.01
C THR A 47 -28.42 17.55 2.67
N LEU A 48 -28.59 16.23 2.50
CA LEU A 48 -29.68 15.48 3.12
C LEU A 48 -29.45 15.32 4.63
N ALA A 49 -29.85 16.33 5.41
CA ALA A 49 -29.83 16.27 6.86
C ALA A 49 -30.99 15.40 7.39
N VAL A 50 -30.74 14.10 7.57
CA VAL A 50 -31.69 13.18 8.22
C VAL A 50 -31.68 13.41 9.74
N GLY A 51 -32.50 14.35 10.20
CA GLY A 51 -32.72 14.59 11.63
C GLY A 51 -33.62 13.51 12.25
N ALA A 52 -33.05 12.37 12.62
CA ALA A 52 -33.77 11.34 13.38
C ALA A 52 -33.99 11.81 14.83
N ARG A 53 -35.24 12.13 15.19
CA ARG A 53 -35.65 12.24 16.60
C ARG A 53 -35.65 10.85 17.22
N LEU A 54 -34.59 10.51 17.97
CA LEU A 54 -34.58 9.36 18.88
C LEU A 54 -35.50 9.67 20.07
N GLY A 55 -36.79 9.33 19.93
CA GLY A 55 -37.77 9.41 21.01
C GLY A 55 -37.58 8.27 22.02
N LEU A 56 -37.33 8.62 23.28
CA LEU A 56 -37.29 7.70 24.42
C LEU A 56 -38.72 7.33 24.89
N ASP A 57 -39.57 6.82 23.99
CA ASP A 57 -40.98 6.47 24.28
C ASP A 57 -41.37 5.12 23.66
N ALA A 58 -40.57 4.07 23.93
CA ALA A 58 -40.88 2.68 23.56
C ALA A 58 -40.26 1.64 24.50
N ALA A 59 -40.24 1.89 25.82
CA ALA A 59 -39.82 0.90 26.82
C ALA A 59 -40.90 -0.18 27.06
N GLY A 60 -41.29 -0.90 26.01
CA GLY A 60 -42.15 -2.09 26.06
C GLY A 60 -41.29 -3.34 25.96
N ALA A 61 -41.41 -4.28 26.89
CA ALA A 61 -40.58 -5.48 26.91
C ALA A 61 -40.86 -6.40 25.71
N GLN A 62 -39.96 -6.41 24.73
CA GLN A 62 -39.88 -7.42 23.68
C GLN A 62 -38.46 -7.94 23.51
N SER A 63 -38.38 -9.18 23.01
CA SER A 63 -37.16 -9.98 22.90
C SER A 63 -36.27 -9.59 21.73
N ALA A 64 -34.96 -9.53 21.96
CA ALA A 64 -33.90 -9.59 20.95
C ALA A 64 -34.00 -8.57 19.80
N GLU A 65 -33.84 -7.29 20.11
CA GLU A 65 -33.67 -6.25 19.08
C GLU A 65 -32.31 -6.36 18.37
N ALA A 66 -32.34 -6.27 17.03
CA ALA A 66 -31.16 -6.39 16.17
C ALA A 66 -30.14 -5.26 16.38
N ALA A 67 -28.89 -5.53 16.00
CA ALA A 67 -27.78 -4.58 16.06
C ALA A 67 -28.14 -3.20 15.46
N VAL A 68 -27.89 -2.12 16.23
CA VAL A 68 -28.16 -0.74 15.78
C VAL A 68 -27.38 -0.42 14.49
N PRO A 69 -28.07 -0.20 13.36
CA PRO A 69 -27.40 -0.10 12.07
C PRO A 69 -26.50 1.13 11.99
N SER A 70 -25.33 0.96 11.37
CA SER A 70 -24.46 2.09 11.03
C SER A 70 -24.76 2.62 9.63
N PRO A 71 -24.70 3.94 9.39
CA PRO A 71 -24.71 4.48 8.04
C PRO A 71 -23.50 3.96 7.25
N PRO A 72 -23.59 3.87 5.90
CA PRO A 72 -22.44 3.55 5.07
C PRO A 72 -21.40 4.66 5.15
N GLN A 73 -20.13 4.27 5.26
CA GLN A 73 -18.99 5.20 5.21
C GLN A 73 -18.47 5.36 3.77
N PRO A 74 -17.65 6.38 3.44
CA PRO A 74 -17.20 6.62 2.07
C PRO A 74 -16.59 5.38 1.40
N GLY A 75 -15.64 4.72 2.08
CA GLY A 75 -15.02 3.47 1.61
C GLY A 75 -15.96 2.26 1.47
N ASP A 76 -17.14 2.25 2.12
CA ASP A 76 -18.15 1.19 1.88
C ASP A 76 -18.75 1.35 0.47
N LEU A 77 -18.98 2.59 0.05
CA LEU A 77 -19.62 2.95 -1.22
C LEU A 77 -18.62 2.99 -2.38
N PHE A 78 -17.45 3.61 -2.18
CA PHE A 78 -16.44 3.87 -3.20
C PHE A 78 -15.06 3.81 -2.56
N ASP A 79 -14.21 2.87 -2.96
CA ASP A 79 -12.88 2.68 -2.33
C ASP A 79 -11.75 3.37 -3.13
N LEU A 80 -10.54 3.38 -2.57
CA LEU A 80 -9.35 3.93 -3.22
C LEU A 80 -9.07 3.31 -4.60
N GLY A 81 -9.35 2.01 -4.78
CA GLY A 81 -9.21 1.33 -6.07
C GLY A 81 -10.24 1.79 -7.10
N ASP A 82 -11.48 2.09 -6.68
CA ASP A 82 -12.53 2.59 -7.59
C ASP A 82 -12.15 3.97 -8.13
N MET A 83 -11.63 4.84 -7.27
CA MET A 83 -11.07 6.13 -7.65
C MET A 83 -9.91 6.00 -8.64
N GLN A 84 -8.97 5.08 -8.38
CA GLN A 84 -7.83 4.83 -9.28
C GLN A 84 -8.29 4.26 -10.63
N ASN A 85 -9.27 3.36 -10.64
CA ASN A 85 -9.83 2.80 -11.88
C ASN A 85 -10.56 3.87 -12.70
N LEU A 86 -11.30 4.77 -12.05
CA LEU A 86 -11.93 5.92 -12.72
C LEU A 86 -10.90 6.88 -13.31
N ALA A 87 -9.85 7.23 -12.56
CA ALA A 87 -8.76 8.09 -13.03
C ALA A 87 -7.94 7.47 -14.17
N ALA A 88 -7.83 6.14 -14.18
CA ALA A 88 -7.13 5.36 -15.21
C ALA A 88 -8.00 5.04 -16.44
N ALA A 89 -9.33 5.13 -16.36
CA ALA A 89 -10.23 4.71 -17.44
C ALA A 89 -9.91 5.29 -18.84
N PRO A 90 -9.54 6.58 -19.01
CA PRO A 90 -9.27 7.16 -20.32
C PRO A 90 -8.09 6.53 -21.08
N THR A 91 -7.12 5.97 -20.36
CA THR A 91 -5.88 5.41 -20.94
C THR A 91 -5.79 3.89 -20.81
N ALA A 92 -6.81 3.22 -20.26
CA ALA A 92 -6.77 1.78 -19.97
C ALA A 92 -6.61 0.90 -21.21
N GLY A 93 -7.04 1.39 -22.38
CA GLY A 93 -6.86 0.73 -23.67
C GLY A 93 -5.50 0.94 -24.35
N LEU A 94 -4.62 1.79 -23.81
CA LEU A 94 -3.32 2.13 -24.42
C LEU A 94 -2.22 1.08 -24.16
N ILE A 95 -2.60 -0.20 -24.24
CA ILE A 95 -1.73 -1.36 -24.01
C ILE A 95 -1.72 -2.27 -25.23
N SER A 96 -0.66 -3.06 -25.42
CA SER A 96 -0.51 -3.91 -26.60
C SER A 96 0.03 -5.30 -26.25
N VAL A 97 -0.72 -6.34 -26.59
CA VAL A 97 -0.19 -7.71 -26.71
C VAL A 97 0.39 -7.87 -28.12
N ARG A 98 1.65 -8.26 -28.23
CA ARG A 98 2.34 -8.51 -29.51
C ARG A 98 2.47 -10.01 -29.74
N VAL A 99 1.98 -10.49 -30.88
CA VAL A 99 2.19 -11.88 -31.34
C VAL A 99 3.38 -11.91 -32.29
N HIS A 100 4.29 -12.84 -32.08
CA HIS A 100 5.51 -13.00 -32.87
C HIS A 100 5.38 -14.13 -33.89
N SER A 101 6.23 -14.11 -34.92
CA SER A 101 6.27 -15.15 -35.95
C SER A 101 6.74 -16.53 -35.45
N ASP A 102 7.39 -16.60 -34.27
CA ASP A 102 7.70 -17.86 -33.56
C ASP A 102 6.47 -18.46 -32.84
N GLY A 103 5.33 -17.75 -32.85
CA GLY A 103 4.10 -18.16 -32.17
C GLY A 103 4.05 -17.83 -30.68
N THR A 104 5.01 -17.05 -30.16
CA THR A 104 4.93 -16.50 -28.80
C THR A 104 4.14 -15.20 -28.76
N ALA A 105 3.59 -14.88 -27.59
CA ALA A 105 2.99 -13.58 -27.28
C ALA A 105 3.89 -12.83 -26.29
N SER A 106 3.94 -11.50 -26.38
CA SER A 106 4.67 -10.67 -25.42
C SER A 106 3.90 -9.42 -25.00
N PHE A 107 4.14 -8.99 -23.77
CA PHE A 107 3.48 -7.83 -23.17
C PHE A 107 4.41 -7.12 -22.19
N ALA A 108 4.59 -5.81 -22.36
CA ALA A 108 5.28 -4.97 -21.38
C ALA A 108 4.25 -4.41 -20.40
N VAL A 109 4.23 -4.89 -19.16
CA VAL A 109 3.26 -4.46 -18.15
C VAL A 109 3.61 -3.06 -17.64
N PRO A 110 2.67 -2.09 -17.65
CA PRO A 110 2.90 -0.74 -17.14
C PRO A 110 2.78 -0.70 -15.60
N ARG A 111 3.56 -1.54 -14.91
CA ARG A 111 3.53 -1.73 -13.46
C ARG A 111 4.93 -2.21 -13.01
N ALA A 112 5.24 -2.14 -11.71
CA ALA A 112 6.52 -2.61 -11.15
C ALA A 112 6.41 -4.03 -10.58
N GLU A 113 7.29 -4.95 -10.97
CA GLU A 113 7.45 -6.25 -10.29
C GLU A 113 8.51 -6.13 -9.19
N VAL A 114 8.06 -6.30 -7.94
CA VAL A 114 8.87 -6.14 -6.72
C VAL A 114 8.76 -7.37 -5.80
N GLY A 115 8.47 -8.54 -6.38
CA GLY A 115 8.32 -9.81 -5.67
C GLY A 115 6.86 -10.29 -5.51
N GLN A 116 5.85 -9.55 -5.98
CA GLN A 116 4.44 -9.93 -5.84
C GLN A 116 3.90 -10.92 -6.90
N GLY A 117 4.64 -11.21 -7.97
CA GLY A 117 4.28 -12.23 -8.97
C GLY A 117 3.25 -11.77 -10.00
N MET A 118 3.16 -10.47 -10.25
CA MET A 118 2.24 -9.85 -11.19
C MET A 118 2.55 -10.23 -12.64
N THR A 119 3.83 -10.38 -13.01
CA THR A 119 4.25 -10.87 -14.33
C THR A 119 3.63 -12.23 -14.66
N THR A 120 3.52 -13.10 -13.64
CA THR A 120 2.89 -14.43 -13.76
C THR A 120 1.38 -14.32 -13.97
N ALA A 121 0.69 -13.50 -13.16
CA ALA A 121 -0.75 -13.29 -13.29
C ALA A 121 -1.13 -12.69 -14.65
N VAL A 122 -0.33 -11.74 -15.17
CA VAL A 122 -0.49 -11.16 -16.50
C VAL A 122 -0.22 -12.19 -17.60
N ALA A 123 0.82 -13.02 -17.45
CA ALA A 123 1.09 -14.10 -18.40
C ALA A 123 -0.09 -15.10 -18.47
N MET A 124 -0.70 -15.44 -17.31
CA MET A 124 -1.87 -16.32 -17.25
C MET A 124 -3.10 -15.71 -17.93
N MET A 125 -3.35 -14.41 -17.79
CA MET A 125 -4.47 -13.73 -18.48
C MET A 125 -4.31 -13.75 -20.00
N ILE A 126 -3.09 -13.55 -20.50
CA ILE A 126 -2.80 -13.62 -21.94
C ILE A 126 -2.86 -15.07 -22.43
N ALA A 127 -2.29 -16.02 -21.69
CA ALA A 127 -2.32 -17.44 -22.02
C ALA A 127 -3.75 -17.97 -22.18
N GLU A 128 -4.62 -17.66 -21.20
CA GLU A 128 -6.04 -18.02 -21.23
C GLU A 128 -6.76 -17.44 -22.44
N GLU A 129 -6.68 -16.11 -22.64
CA GLU A 129 -7.38 -15.43 -23.73
C GLU A 129 -6.73 -15.60 -25.11
N MET A 130 -5.62 -16.34 -25.21
CA MET A 130 -5.02 -16.71 -26.47
C MET A 130 -5.01 -18.22 -26.72
N ASP A 131 -5.49 -19.06 -25.81
CA ASP A 131 -5.28 -20.53 -25.89
C ASP A 131 -3.80 -20.89 -26.11
N LEU A 132 -2.90 -20.14 -25.45
CA LEU A 132 -1.45 -20.35 -25.52
C LEU A 132 -0.96 -21.10 -24.28
N PRO A 133 0.02 -22.01 -24.41
CA PRO A 133 0.78 -22.50 -23.28
C PRO A 133 1.48 -21.33 -22.57
N LEU A 134 1.53 -21.36 -21.23
CA LEU A 134 2.01 -20.24 -20.42
C LEU A 134 3.46 -19.84 -20.76
N GLU A 135 4.29 -20.83 -21.10
CA GLU A 135 5.68 -20.68 -21.53
C GLU A 135 5.84 -19.98 -22.89
N LYS A 136 4.78 -19.88 -23.71
CA LYS A 136 4.77 -19.07 -24.94
C LYS A 136 4.41 -17.60 -24.67
N VAL A 137 4.20 -17.19 -23.41
CA VAL A 137 3.89 -15.80 -23.05
C VAL A 137 5.05 -15.14 -22.31
N ARG A 138 5.63 -14.10 -22.90
CA ARG A 138 6.76 -13.33 -22.33
C ARG A 138 6.28 -11.99 -21.77
N VAL A 139 6.29 -11.83 -20.45
CA VAL A 139 5.91 -10.56 -19.80
C VAL A 139 7.14 -9.84 -19.28
N THR A 140 7.35 -8.60 -19.72
CA THR A 140 8.41 -7.69 -19.24
C THR A 140 7.78 -6.49 -18.54
N LEU A 141 8.57 -5.62 -17.91
CA LEU A 141 8.10 -4.32 -17.44
C LEU A 141 8.14 -3.31 -18.61
N ALA A 142 7.30 -2.27 -18.54
CA ALA A 142 7.35 -1.15 -19.48
C ALA A 142 8.11 0.04 -18.87
N ASP A 143 8.96 0.69 -19.68
CA ASP A 143 9.57 1.99 -19.41
C ASP A 143 8.52 3.07 -19.13
N ALA A 144 8.92 4.22 -18.58
CA ALA A 144 8.02 5.35 -18.34
C ALA A 144 7.31 5.78 -19.64
N ARG A 145 5.97 5.78 -19.61
CA ARG A 145 5.08 6.07 -20.73
C ARG A 145 4.09 7.16 -20.35
N PRO A 146 4.45 8.45 -20.50
CA PRO A 146 3.62 9.59 -20.09
C PRO A 146 2.18 9.56 -20.62
N ASP A 147 1.98 8.99 -21.80
CA ASP A 147 0.66 8.82 -22.43
C ASP A 147 -0.30 7.90 -21.63
N LEU A 148 0.23 7.06 -20.74
CA LEU A 148 -0.61 6.24 -19.85
C LEU A 148 -1.20 7.02 -18.68
N LEU A 149 -0.68 8.19 -18.33
CA LEU A 149 -1.14 8.97 -17.16
C LEU A 149 -1.21 8.08 -15.90
N MET A 150 -2.41 7.91 -15.31
CA MET A 150 -2.61 7.06 -14.13
C MET A 150 -2.47 5.54 -14.39
N ASN A 151 -2.36 5.10 -15.65
CA ASN A 151 -2.15 3.70 -15.99
C ASN A 151 -0.70 3.22 -15.94
N GLN A 152 0.21 3.94 -15.29
CA GLN A 152 1.51 3.40 -14.90
C GLN A 152 1.77 3.57 -13.39
N LEU A 153 0.82 3.09 -12.57
CA LEU A 153 0.87 3.12 -11.11
C LEU A 153 0.84 1.72 -10.51
N THR A 154 1.71 1.46 -9.51
CA THR A 154 1.66 0.24 -8.69
C THR A 154 1.47 0.58 -7.20
N GLY A 155 0.22 0.77 -6.77
CA GLY A 155 -0.15 1.07 -5.37
C GLY A 155 -1.63 0.80 -5.09
N GLY A 156 -2.09 1.03 -3.85
CA GLY A 156 -3.49 0.88 -3.42
C GLY A 156 -4.11 -0.47 -3.75
N SER A 157 -3.30 -1.54 -3.71
CA SER A 157 -3.65 -2.91 -4.12
C SER A 157 -4.39 -3.08 -5.47
N ASN A 158 -4.39 -2.08 -6.36
CA ASN A 158 -5.30 -2.01 -7.52
C ASN A 158 -4.74 -2.63 -8.83
N SER A 159 -3.50 -3.14 -8.84
CA SER A 159 -2.84 -3.56 -10.10
C SER A 159 -3.60 -4.68 -10.83
N MET A 160 -4.01 -5.75 -10.14
CA MET A 160 -4.79 -6.82 -10.75
C MET A 160 -6.19 -6.37 -11.17
N ARG A 161 -6.84 -5.56 -10.32
CA ARG A 161 -8.20 -5.06 -10.52
C ARG A 161 -8.31 -4.13 -11.73
N SER A 162 -7.35 -3.22 -11.90
CA SER A 162 -7.27 -2.30 -13.06
C SER A 162 -6.97 -2.98 -14.39
N ILE A 163 -6.03 -3.93 -14.43
CA ILE A 163 -5.54 -4.51 -15.70
C ILE A 163 -6.25 -5.80 -16.13
N TYR A 164 -7.10 -6.39 -15.28
CA TYR A 164 -7.78 -7.66 -15.56
C TYR A 164 -8.57 -7.64 -16.87
N LEU A 165 -9.50 -6.70 -17.04
CA LEU A 165 -10.28 -6.59 -18.27
C LEU A 165 -9.43 -6.08 -19.45
N PRO A 166 -8.62 -5.00 -19.34
CA PRO A 166 -7.80 -4.53 -20.47
C PRO A 166 -6.86 -5.58 -21.06
N VAL A 167 -6.11 -6.32 -20.22
CA VAL A 167 -5.16 -7.35 -20.70
C VAL A 167 -5.89 -8.48 -21.40
N ARG A 168 -6.99 -8.96 -20.80
CA ARG A 168 -7.84 -10.01 -21.39
C ARG A 168 -8.45 -9.57 -22.72
N THR A 169 -8.94 -8.34 -22.81
CA THR A 169 -9.47 -7.76 -24.06
C THR A 169 -8.39 -7.65 -25.14
N ALA A 170 -7.20 -7.16 -24.81
CA ALA A 170 -6.09 -7.06 -25.77
C ALA A 170 -5.66 -8.44 -26.30
N ALA A 171 -5.60 -9.45 -25.42
CA ALA A 171 -5.30 -10.83 -25.79
C ALA A 171 -6.41 -11.47 -26.66
N ALA A 172 -7.69 -11.28 -26.30
CA ALA A 172 -8.83 -11.80 -27.06
C ALA A 172 -8.96 -11.13 -28.45
N VAL A 173 -8.70 -9.82 -28.57
CA VAL A 173 -8.61 -9.12 -29.88
C VAL A 173 -7.49 -9.73 -30.74
N ALA A 174 -6.33 -10.04 -30.15
CA ALA A 174 -5.23 -10.67 -30.87
C ALA A 174 -5.61 -12.09 -31.35
N ARG A 175 -6.23 -12.91 -30.49
CA ARG A 175 -6.78 -14.24 -30.83
C ARG A 175 -7.77 -14.14 -31.99
N GLN A 176 -8.77 -13.26 -31.89
CA GLN A 176 -9.80 -13.08 -32.91
C GLN A 176 -9.21 -12.68 -34.27
N ARG A 177 -8.24 -11.76 -34.32
CA ARG A 177 -7.59 -11.38 -35.60
C ARG A 177 -6.93 -12.58 -36.27
N LEU A 178 -6.20 -13.41 -35.52
CA LEU A 178 -5.57 -14.62 -36.05
C LEU A 178 -6.61 -15.62 -36.58
N VAL A 179 -7.72 -15.79 -35.86
CA VAL A 179 -8.86 -16.62 -36.29
C VAL A 179 -9.53 -16.08 -37.54
N SER A 180 -9.77 -14.77 -37.66
CA SER A 180 -10.28 -14.13 -38.88
C SER A 180 -9.33 -14.34 -40.07
N THR A 181 -8.02 -14.14 -39.89
CA THR A 181 -7.03 -14.37 -40.95
C THR A 181 -6.97 -15.85 -41.38
N ALA A 182 -7.16 -16.80 -40.47
CA ALA A 182 -7.29 -18.22 -40.82
C ALA A 182 -8.59 -18.51 -41.59
N ALA A 183 -9.72 -17.98 -41.12
CA ALA A 183 -11.04 -18.11 -41.74
C ALA A 183 -11.05 -17.58 -43.18
N GLU A 184 -10.54 -16.36 -43.39
CA GLU A 184 -10.35 -15.74 -44.71
C GLU A 184 -9.44 -16.59 -45.61
N ARG A 185 -8.28 -17.04 -45.10
CA ARG A 185 -7.34 -17.89 -45.85
C ARG A 185 -7.93 -19.25 -46.24
N TRP A 186 -8.89 -19.76 -45.49
CA TRP A 186 -9.46 -21.09 -45.70
C TRP A 186 -10.84 -21.08 -46.37
N GLY A 187 -11.50 -19.92 -46.48
CA GLY A 187 -12.83 -19.77 -47.05
C GLY A 187 -13.95 -20.36 -46.18
N VAL A 188 -13.82 -20.29 -44.85
CA VAL A 188 -14.74 -20.92 -43.88
C VAL A 188 -15.19 -19.92 -42.81
N PRO A 189 -16.36 -20.09 -42.17
CA PRO A 189 -16.78 -19.24 -41.06
C PRO A 189 -15.82 -19.34 -39.86
N ALA A 190 -15.49 -18.19 -39.25
CA ALA A 190 -14.65 -18.14 -38.04
C ALA A 190 -15.24 -18.91 -36.85
N SER A 191 -16.57 -19.12 -36.83
CA SER A 191 -17.29 -19.94 -35.83
C SER A 191 -17.08 -21.45 -35.98
N GLU A 192 -16.56 -21.91 -37.11
CA GLU A 192 -16.19 -23.33 -37.34
C GLU A 192 -14.71 -23.59 -37.01
N LEU A 193 -13.98 -22.57 -36.53
CA LEU A 193 -12.59 -22.68 -36.14
C LEU A 193 -12.45 -22.88 -34.63
N THR A 194 -11.52 -23.75 -34.25
CA THR A 194 -11.15 -24.01 -32.86
C THR A 194 -9.71 -23.57 -32.61
N THR A 195 -9.42 -23.11 -31.38
CA THR A 195 -8.10 -22.66 -30.95
C THR A 195 -7.59 -23.49 -29.78
N ARG A 196 -6.35 -23.97 -29.88
CA ARG A 196 -5.68 -24.73 -28.81
C ARG A 196 -4.16 -24.69 -28.97
N ASP A 197 -3.43 -24.51 -27.86
CA ASP A 197 -1.97 -24.57 -27.76
C ASP A 197 -1.20 -23.62 -28.74
N GLY A 198 -1.86 -22.53 -29.17
CA GLY A 198 -1.38 -21.59 -30.19
C GLY A 198 -1.59 -22.04 -31.65
N VAL A 199 -2.50 -22.99 -31.86
CA VAL A 199 -2.86 -23.55 -33.18
C VAL A 199 -4.36 -23.31 -33.42
N ILE A 200 -4.69 -22.94 -34.65
CA ILE A 200 -6.06 -22.83 -35.15
C ILE A 200 -6.33 -24.08 -35.99
N THR A 201 -7.50 -24.70 -35.81
CA THR A 201 -7.93 -25.92 -36.52
C THR A 201 -9.32 -25.77 -37.11
N TYR A 202 -9.50 -26.35 -38.30
CA TYR A 202 -10.79 -26.53 -38.99
C TYR A 202 -11.04 -28.02 -39.23
N GLY A 203 -12.26 -28.48 -38.92
CA GLY A 203 -12.65 -29.90 -38.99
C GLY A 203 -12.21 -30.73 -37.77
N SER A 204 -12.70 -31.96 -37.70
CA SER A 204 -12.37 -32.93 -36.64
C SER A 204 -11.61 -34.12 -37.22
N ALA A 205 -10.63 -34.63 -36.47
CA ALA A 205 -9.95 -35.90 -36.78
C ALA A 205 -10.80 -37.15 -36.47
N GLN A 206 -12.00 -36.97 -35.89
CA GLN A 206 -12.89 -38.03 -35.40
C GLN A 206 -14.36 -37.80 -35.83
N GLY A 207 -14.60 -37.08 -36.93
CA GLY A 207 -15.95 -36.82 -37.46
C GLY A 207 -16.24 -37.56 -38.76
N ASP A 208 -17.44 -38.14 -38.89
CA ASP A 208 -17.85 -39.06 -39.98
C ASP A 208 -18.01 -38.41 -41.38
N GLY A 209 -17.58 -37.16 -41.55
CA GLY A 209 -17.54 -36.44 -42.82
C GLY A 209 -16.10 -36.12 -43.20
N GLY A 210 -15.54 -36.83 -44.18
CA GLY A 210 -14.13 -36.79 -44.60
C GLY A 210 -13.67 -35.50 -45.30
N GLY A 211 -13.97 -34.34 -44.72
CA GLY A 211 -13.45 -33.05 -45.15
C GLY A 211 -11.96 -32.85 -44.78
N PRO A 212 -11.22 -31.97 -45.48
CA PRO A 212 -9.81 -31.73 -45.20
C PRO A 212 -9.62 -30.98 -43.87
N VAL A 213 -8.96 -31.63 -42.91
CA VAL A 213 -8.48 -30.97 -41.69
C VAL A 213 -7.44 -29.91 -42.08
N LYS A 214 -7.69 -28.65 -41.73
CA LYS A 214 -6.74 -27.54 -41.92
C LYS A 214 -6.22 -27.08 -40.58
N SER A 215 -4.94 -26.73 -40.50
CA SER A 215 -4.34 -26.14 -39.30
C SER A 215 -3.31 -25.05 -39.63
N ALA A 216 -3.16 -24.11 -38.70
CA ALA A 216 -2.14 -23.07 -38.76
C ALA A 216 -1.73 -22.64 -37.35
N THR A 217 -0.43 -22.38 -37.14
CA THR A 217 0.05 -21.80 -35.88
C THR A 217 -0.19 -20.30 -35.88
N TYR A 218 -0.28 -19.69 -34.69
CA TYR A 218 -0.38 -18.24 -34.58
C TYR A 218 0.81 -17.52 -35.24
N GLY A 219 2.01 -18.10 -35.12
CA GLY A 219 3.22 -17.56 -35.73
C GLY A 219 3.17 -17.52 -37.27
N SER A 220 2.58 -18.54 -37.92
CA SER A 220 2.46 -18.57 -39.39
C SER A 220 1.36 -17.65 -39.94
N LEU A 221 0.53 -17.09 -39.06
CA LEU A 221 -0.52 -16.11 -39.39
C LEU A 221 -0.17 -14.68 -38.93
N ALA A 222 0.75 -14.52 -37.97
CA ALA A 222 1.05 -13.23 -37.33
C ALA A 222 1.33 -12.08 -38.31
N THR A 223 2.13 -12.32 -39.36
CA THR A 223 2.43 -11.32 -40.39
C THR A 223 1.22 -10.96 -41.26
N ALA A 224 0.33 -11.93 -41.54
CA ALA A 224 -0.87 -11.70 -42.34
C ALA A 224 -2.01 -11.06 -41.52
N ALA A 225 -2.05 -11.33 -40.22
CA ALA A 225 -2.98 -10.71 -39.27
C ALA A 225 -2.56 -9.28 -38.83
N ALA A 226 -1.31 -8.90 -39.13
CA ALA A 226 -0.81 -7.56 -38.87
C ALA A 226 -1.52 -6.54 -39.79
N SER A 227 -2.00 -5.44 -39.20
CA SER A 227 -2.65 -4.36 -39.95
C SER A 227 -1.89 -3.05 -39.77
N ALA A 228 -1.67 -2.34 -40.87
CA ALA A 228 -1.12 -1.00 -40.87
C ALA A 228 -2.11 0.08 -40.37
N ARG A 229 -3.35 -0.31 -40.01
CA ARG A 229 -4.41 0.60 -39.55
C ARG A 229 -4.90 0.19 -38.16
N THR A 230 -5.01 1.18 -37.27
CA THR A 230 -5.81 1.05 -36.05
C THR A 230 -7.28 0.92 -36.44
N VAL A 231 -7.93 -0.12 -35.96
CA VAL A 231 -9.37 -0.36 -36.14
C VAL A 231 -9.97 -0.75 -34.80
N THR A 232 -11.16 -0.22 -34.51
CA THR A 232 -11.95 -0.62 -33.34
C THR A 232 -12.36 -2.08 -33.50
N ALA A 233 -12.10 -2.89 -32.48
CA ALA A 233 -12.49 -4.31 -32.44
C ALA A 233 -13.26 -4.58 -31.15
N ALA A 234 -14.37 -5.32 -31.26
CA ALA A 234 -15.09 -5.85 -30.11
C ALA A 234 -14.65 -7.30 -29.87
N ALA A 235 -14.15 -7.61 -28.68
CA ALA A 235 -13.76 -8.96 -28.31
C ALA A 235 -14.75 -9.62 -27.36
N VAL A 236 -15.01 -10.91 -27.60
CA VAL A 236 -15.73 -11.77 -26.67
C VAL A 236 -14.68 -12.42 -25.76
N LEU A 237 -14.71 -12.04 -24.50
CA LEU A 237 -13.87 -12.64 -23.45
C LEU A 237 -14.43 -14.02 -23.08
N LYS A 238 -13.55 -14.95 -22.68
CA LYS A 238 -13.96 -16.22 -22.08
C LYS A 238 -14.76 -15.99 -20.78
N SER A 239 -15.78 -16.80 -20.53
CA SER A 239 -16.45 -16.86 -19.23
C SER A 239 -15.58 -17.59 -18.19
N PRO A 240 -15.81 -17.40 -16.87
CA PRO A 240 -15.10 -18.14 -15.83
C PRO A 240 -15.23 -19.66 -15.94
N SER A 241 -16.35 -20.16 -16.51
CA SER A 241 -16.58 -21.58 -16.81
C SER A 241 -15.71 -22.14 -17.95
N GLU A 242 -15.11 -21.28 -18.78
CA GLU A 242 -14.20 -21.66 -19.87
C GLU A 242 -12.72 -21.58 -19.47
N PHE A 243 -12.41 -21.15 -18.24
CA PHE A 243 -11.02 -20.98 -17.80
C PHE A 243 -10.33 -22.32 -17.55
N THR A 244 -9.08 -22.41 -18.00
CA THR A 244 -8.20 -23.58 -17.90
C THR A 244 -6.83 -23.25 -17.28
N VAL A 245 -6.47 -21.97 -17.27
CA VAL A 245 -5.25 -21.40 -16.70
C VAL A 245 -5.61 -20.45 -15.56
N LEU A 246 -6.56 -19.53 -15.77
CA LEU A 246 -7.03 -18.61 -14.73
C LEU A 246 -7.73 -19.38 -13.59
N GLY A 247 -7.51 -18.95 -12.34
CA GLY A 247 -8.04 -19.65 -11.16
C GLY A 247 -7.27 -20.92 -10.79
N THR A 248 -6.29 -21.36 -11.60
CA THR A 248 -5.47 -22.53 -11.27
C THR A 248 -4.19 -22.14 -10.52
N PRO A 249 -3.73 -22.91 -9.51
CA PRO A 249 -2.48 -22.65 -8.81
C PRO A 249 -1.27 -22.78 -9.76
N ARG A 250 -0.51 -21.70 -9.98
CA ARG A 250 0.69 -21.70 -10.82
C ARG A 250 1.92 -21.17 -10.08
N ASN A 251 3.07 -21.79 -10.32
CA ASN A 251 4.38 -21.23 -9.94
C ASN A 251 4.65 -19.94 -10.71
N ARG A 252 5.56 -19.11 -10.20
CA ARG A 252 5.96 -17.89 -10.91
C ARG A 252 6.71 -18.23 -12.19
N VAL A 253 6.49 -17.45 -13.25
CA VAL A 253 7.20 -17.62 -14.54
C VAL A 253 8.70 -17.33 -14.44
N ASP A 254 9.11 -16.53 -13.46
CA ASP A 254 10.50 -16.14 -13.15
C ASP A 254 11.11 -16.95 -11.98
N ALA A 255 10.42 -18.01 -11.49
CA ALA A 255 10.85 -18.77 -10.32
C ALA A 255 12.23 -19.41 -10.53
N LEU A 256 12.45 -20.01 -11.70
CA LEU A 256 13.72 -20.69 -12.02
C LEU A 256 14.88 -19.70 -12.09
N ASP A 257 14.68 -18.52 -12.70
CA ASP A 257 15.72 -17.50 -12.79
C ASP A 257 16.02 -16.85 -11.43
N SER A 258 15.01 -16.77 -10.56
CA SER A 258 15.17 -16.32 -9.17
C SER A 258 16.06 -17.27 -8.36
N VAL A 259 15.79 -18.58 -8.39
CA VAL A 259 16.56 -19.57 -7.60
C VAL A 259 17.93 -19.94 -8.19
N THR A 260 18.23 -19.48 -9.42
CA THR A 260 19.51 -19.72 -10.09
C THR A 260 20.40 -18.47 -10.22
N GLY A 261 19.98 -17.33 -9.66
CA GLY A 261 20.73 -16.06 -9.76
C GLY A 261 20.76 -15.47 -11.18
N ARG A 262 19.92 -15.95 -12.09
CA ARG A 262 19.81 -15.41 -13.45
C ARG A 262 18.88 -14.21 -13.55
N LYS A 263 17.92 -14.08 -12.62
CA LYS A 263 17.08 -12.89 -12.46
C LYS A 263 17.96 -11.64 -12.26
N LYS A 264 17.54 -10.48 -12.76
CA LYS A 264 18.37 -9.25 -12.79
C LYS A 264 17.66 -8.08 -12.12
N PHE A 265 18.25 -7.61 -11.03
CA PHE A 265 17.87 -6.40 -10.31
C PHE A 265 18.75 -5.23 -10.74
N GLY A 266 18.49 -4.02 -10.22
CA GLY A 266 19.12 -2.78 -10.70
C GLY A 266 20.66 -2.81 -10.68
N LEU A 267 21.26 -3.38 -9.63
CA LEU A 267 22.72 -3.48 -9.50
C LEU A 267 23.36 -4.53 -10.43
N ASP A 268 22.61 -5.53 -10.90
CA ASP A 268 23.12 -6.57 -11.81
C ASP A 268 23.31 -6.07 -13.25
N LEU A 269 22.63 -4.98 -13.61
CA LEU A 269 22.59 -4.46 -14.98
C LEU A 269 23.96 -3.95 -15.44
N GLN A 270 24.30 -4.27 -16.69
CA GLN A 270 25.57 -3.91 -17.31
C GLN A 270 25.36 -2.71 -18.23
N VAL A 271 25.22 -1.53 -17.63
CA VAL A 271 25.17 -0.24 -18.36
C VAL A 271 26.61 0.22 -18.63
N PRO A 272 26.98 0.58 -19.87
CA PRO A 272 28.33 1.05 -20.19
C PRO A 272 28.81 2.20 -19.29
N ASP A 273 30.05 2.11 -18.83
CA ASP A 273 30.72 3.08 -17.95
C ASP A 273 30.02 3.42 -16.60
N ALA A 274 28.93 2.73 -16.25
CA ALA A 274 28.22 2.90 -14.98
C ALA A 274 28.95 2.21 -13.81
N LYS A 275 29.84 2.97 -13.16
CA LYS A 275 30.68 2.46 -12.06
C LYS A 275 30.00 2.54 -10.69
N PRO A 276 30.32 1.61 -9.76
CA PRO A 276 29.92 1.69 -8.36
C PRO A 276 30.02 3.09 -7.77
N THR A 277 28.93 3.53 -7.16
CA THR A 277 28.78 4.87 -6.60
C THR A 277 28.04 4.77 -5.27
N MET A 278 28.51 5.49 -4.25
CA MET A 278 27.87 5.56 -2.93
C MET A 278 27.96 6.98 -2.36
N VAL A 279 27.16 7.27 -1.34
CA VAL A 279 27.07 8.62 -0.74
C VAL A 279 27.44 8.57 0.74
N ARG A 280 28.41 9.39 1.15
CA ARG A 280 28.66 9.71 2.54
C ARG A 280 27.61 10.70 3.02
N ARG A 281 26.84 10.34 4.04
CA ARG A 281 25.71 11.13 4.54
C ARG A 281 25.99 11.85 5.86
N PRO A 282 25.25 12.94 6.16
CA PRO A 282 25.23 13.56 7.47
C PRO A 282 24.66 12.62 8.54
N PRO A 283 24.98 12.84 9.83
CA PRO A 283 24.37 12.15 10.96
C PRO A 283 22.94 12.66 11.30
N THR A 284 22.31 13.43 10.40
CA THR A 284 20.98 14.04 10.57
C THR A 284 20.13 13.84 9.31
N ILE A 285 18.80 13.85 9.44
CA ILE A 285 17.88 13.75 8.29
C ILE A 285 17.92 15.05 7.48
N ASN A 286 18.09 14.94 6.16
CA ASN A 286 18.13 16.07 5.21
C ASN A 286 19.23 17.12 5.49
N GLY A 287 20.24 16.78 6.30
CA GLY A 287 21.42 17.62 6.51
C GLY A 287 22.15 17.97 5.21
N THR A 288 22.94 19.04 5.23
CA THR A 288 23.63 19.59 4.05
C THR A 288 25.15 19.57 4.19
N VAL A 289 25.87 19.55 3.06
CA VAL A 289 27.34 19.68 3.06
C VAL A 289 27.73 21.15 3.23
N VAL A 290 28.49 21.47 4.28
CA VAL A 290 29.04 22.82 4.49
C VAL A 290 30.48 22.91 4.03
N ALA A 291 31.29 21.85 4.19
CA ALA A 291 32.63 21.75 3.62
C ALA A 291 33.10 20.30 3.54
N VAL A 292 33.91 19.96 2.52
CA VAL A 292 34.66 18.69 2.44
C VAL A 292 36.14 19.03 2.54
N ARG A 293 36.79 18.71 3.65
CA ARG A 293 38.13 19.22 3.97
C ARG A 293 39.26 18.47 3.27
N ASN A 294 39.04 17.22 2.87
CA ASN A 294 40.06 16.33 2.32
C ASN A 294 39.69 15.70 0.95
N ALA A 295 38.79 16.34 0.19
CA ALA A 295 38.29 15.80 -1.09
C ALA A 295 39.41 15.36 -2.05
N ASP A 296 40.49 16.13 -2.17
CA ASP A 296 41.62 15.80 -3.07
C ASP A 296 42.53 14.68 -2.56
N ALA A 297 42.49 14.37 -1.26
CA ALA A 297 43.12 13.17 -0.73
C ALA A 297 42.27 11.94 -1.04
N VAL A 298 40.95 12.03 -0.86
CA VAL A 298 40.01 10.94 -1.17
C VAL A 298 39.97 10.62 -2.66
N ARG A 299 40.04 11.62 -3.54
CA ARG A 299 40.19 11.43 -5.00
C ARG A 299 41.45 10.66 -5.42
N LYS A 300 42.47 10.60 -4.57
CA LYS A 300 43.73 9.86 -4.81
C LYS A 300 43.72 8.45 -4.21
N MET A 301 42.65 8.04 -3.53
CA MET A 301 42.53 6.69 -2.99
C MET A 301 42.40 5.65 -4.12
N PRO A 302 42.90 4.41 -3.94
CA PRO A 302 42.90 3.39 -4.98
C PRO A 302 41.50 3.14 -5.57
N GLY A 303 41.40 3.24 -6.89
CA GLY A 303 40.16 2.99 -7.65
C GLY A 303 39.07 4.06 -7.51
N ILE A 304 39.32 5.17 -6.81
CA ILE A 304 38.39 6.31 -6.80
C ILE A 304 38.56 7.12 -8.08
N THR A 305 37.44 7.42 -8.73
CA THR A 305 37.40 8.14 -10.02
C THR A 305 36.84 9.55 -9.88
N ASP A 306 35.86 9.74 -9.00
CA ASP A 306 35.16 11.02 -8.83
C ASP A 306 34.68 11.19 -7.38
N VAL A 307 34.70 12.43 -6.89
CA VAL A 307 34.16 12.84 -5.58
C VAL A 307 33.43 14.17 -5.77
N ALA A 308 32.14 14.22 -5.45
CA ALA A 308 31.28 15.38 -5.67
C ALA A 308 30.34 15.63 -4.47
N ALA A 309 30.20 16.89 -4.05
CA ALA A 309 29.19 17.28 -3.07
C ALA A 309 27.80 17.34 -3.73
N ILE A 310 26.84 16.62 -3.16
CA ILE A 310 25.42 16.65 -3.54
C ILE A 310 24.58 17.33 -2.47
N LYS A 311 23.30 17.57 -2.74
CA LYS A 311 22.40 18.29 -1.83
C LYS A 311 22.42 17.74 -0.40
N HIS A 312 22.39 16.41 -0.25
CA HIS A 312 22.30 15.70 1.03
C HIS A 312 23.41 14.65 1.23
N GLY A 313 24.66 14.99 0.88
CA GLY A 313 25.82 14.12 1.10
C GLY A 313 27.01 14.42 0.20
N VAL A 314 28.04 13.59 0.29
CA VAL A 314 29.19 13.60 -0.63
C VAL A 314 29.25 12.27 -1.36
N ALA A 315 29.03 12.30 -2.67
CA ALA A 315 29.06 11.13 -3.52
C ALA A 315 30.49 10.77 -3.93
N VAL A 316 30.78 9.48 -3.94
CA VAL A 316 32.05 8.89 -4.40
C VAL A 316 31.74 7.81 -5.44
N ARG A 317 32.46 7.84 -6.56
CA ARG A 317 32.39 6.84 -7.65
C ARG A 317 33.76 6.19 -7.82
N GLY A 318 33.79 4.86 -7.87
CA GLY A 318 35.04 4.09 -8.00
C GLY A 318 34.84 2.73 -8.66
N GLU A 319 35.93 1.97 -8.85
CA GLU A 319 35.89 0.69 -9.56
C GLU A 319 35.08 -0.39 -8.82
N THR A 320 35.02 -0.33 -7.48
CA THR A 320 34.29 -1.28 -6.64
C THR A 320 33.50 -0.57 -5.53
N PHE A 321 32.42 -1.20 -5.06
CA PHE A 321 31.70 -0.71 -3.87
C PHE A 321 32.57 -0.73 -2.61
N GLY A 322 33.50 -1.68 -2.46
CA GLY A 322 34.44 -1.74 -1.34
C GLY A 322 35.32 -0.49 -1.25
N GLN A 323 35.94 -0.09 -2.37
CA GLN A 323 36.72 1.16 -2.46
C GLN A 323 35.86 2.39 -2.18
N CYS A 324 34.60 2.40 -2.66
CA CYS A 324 33.67 3.48 -2.32
C CYS A 324 33.44 3.57 -0.80
N ILE A 325 33.20 2.45 -0.11
CA ILE A 325 33.03 2.39 1.35
C ILE A 325 34.27 2.93 2.08
N ASP A 326 35.48 2.51 1.69
CA ASP A 326 36.73 2.99 2.29
C ASP A 326 36.87 4.52 2.13
N ALA A 327 36.55 5.04 0.95
CA ALA A 327 36.53 6.48 0.68
C ALA A 327 35.43 7.23 1.44
N LEU A 328 34.22 6.67 1.60
CA LEU A 328 33.16 7.27 2.42
C LEU A 328 33.60 7.43 3.88
N ARG A 329 34.36 6.45 4.39
CA ARG A 329 34.90 6.44 5.76
C ARG A 329 36.09 7.38 5.93
N ALA A 330 36.86 7.62 4.87
CA ALA A 330 37.98 8.56 4.87
C ALA A 330 37.54 10.04 4.73
N LEU A 331 36.34 10.33 4.24
CA LEU A 331 35.85 11.71 4.03
C LEU A 331 35.68 12.49 5.35
N ASP A 332 36.41 13.59 5.48
CA ASP A 332 36.22 14.64 6.50
C ASP A 332 35.26 15.70 5.95
N VAL A 333 34.02 15.66 6.46
CA VAL A 333 32.94 16.54 6.03
C VAL A 333 32.41 17.32 7.22
N ARG A 334 32.26 18.64 7.07
CA ARG A 334 31.47 19.46 7.98
C ARG A 334 30.03 19.52 7.48
N TRP A 335 29.10 19.07 8.31
CA TRP A 335 27.67 19.08 8.03
C TRP A 335 26.98 20.36 8.52
N GLY A 336 25.83 20.65 7.92
CA GLY A 336 24.83 21.59 8.43
C GLY A 336 23.73 20.86 9.20
N PRO A 337 22.80 21.60 9.84
CA PRO A 337 21.67 21.01 10.54
C PRO A 337 20.77 20.23 9.57
N GLY A 338 20.06 19.23 10.10
CA GLY A 338 18.95 18.57 9.45
C GLY A 338 17.60 19.20 9.79
N THR A 339 16.51 18.58 9.33
CA THR A 339 15.14 19.11 9.48
C THR A 339 14.48 18.77 10.83
N VAL A 340 15.01 17.80 11.57
CA VAL A 340 14.36 17.22 12.76
C VAL A 340 15.33 16.94 13.93
N ASP A 341 16.51 17.56 13.93
CA ASP A 341 17.63 17.27 14.85
C ASP A 341 17.28 17.31 16.36
N THR A 342 16.19 17.97 16.75
CA THR A 342 15.71 18.06 18.15
C THR A 342 14.68 17.00 18.52
N GLU A 343 14.30 16.11 17.60
CA GLU A 343 13.20 15.17 17.81
C GLU A 343 13.62 13.84 18.43
N SER A 344 12.69 13.26 19.19
CA SER A 344 12.75 11.90 19.71
C SER A 344 11.34 11.31 19.73
N ASP A 345 11.22 10.01 19.98
CA ASP A 345 9.91 9.36 20.14
C ASP A 345 9.02 10.10 21.16
N ALA A 346 9.61 10.61 22.24
CA ALA A 346 8.90 11.37 23.27
C ALA A 346 8.41 12.75 22.79
N THR A 347 9.21 13.50 22.02
CA THR A 347 8.78 14.84 21.51
C THR A 347 7.74 14.72 20.42
N VAL A 348 7.89 13.73 19.52
CA VAL A 348 6.92 13.43 18.47
C VAL A 348 5.59 13.02 19.12
N LEU A 349 5.60 12.03 20.02
CA LEU A 349 4.39 11.56 20.69
C LEU A 349 3.67 12.67 21.48
N ALA A 350 4.40 13.58 22.11
CA ALA A 350 3.83 14.75 22.78
C ALA A 350 3.11 15.70 21.80
N LYS A 351 3.71 15.96 20.64
CA LYS A 351 3.09 16.78 19.57
C LYS A 351 1.83 16.11 19.01
N LEU A 352 1.87 14.81 18.75
CA LEU A 352 0.71 14.05 18.26
C LEU A 352 -0.44 14.06 19.27
N ARG A 353 -0.16 13.81 20.56
CA ARG A 353 -1.17 13.87 21.64
C ARG A 353 -1.80 15.25 21.81
N LYS A 354 -1.03 16.32 21.57
CA LYS A 354 -1.51 17.71 21.58
C LYS A 354 -2.37 18.05 20.35
N ALA A 355 -2.04 17.49 19.19
CA ALA A 355 -2.78 17.67 17.95
C ALA A 355 -4.00 16.73 17.81
N ALA A 356 -4.17 15.77 18.72
CA ALA A 356 -5.20 14.75 18.61
C ALA A 356 -6.62 15.31 18.78
N LEU A 357 -7.45 15.04 17.78
CA LEU A 357 -8.82 15.57 17.68
C LEU A 357 -9.71 15.17 18.88
N PRO A 358 -10.68 16.01 19.26
CA PRO A 358 -11.63 15.67 20.31
C PRO A 358 -12.57 14.52 19.89
N LEU A 359 -13.03 13.78 20.89
CA LEU A 359 -14.11 12.80 20.81
C LEU A 359 -15.41 13.47 21.27
N ALA A 360 -16.55 13.09 20.69
CA ALA A 360 -17.84 13.65 21.05
C ALA A 360 -18.22 13.33 22.50
N VAL A 361 -19.01 14.21 23.12
CA VAL A 361 -19.55 13.98 24.46
C VAL A 361 -20.58 12.84 24.38
N PRO A 362 -20.41 11.73 25.12
CA PRO A 362 -21.34 10.61 25.08
C PRO A 362 -22.70 11.01 25.67
N PRO A 363 -23.82 10.43 25.21
CA PRO A 363 -25.12 10.64 25.82
C PRO A 363 -25.14 10.29 27.31
N LEU A 364 -25.87 11.08 28.11
CA LEU A 364 -26.14 10.77 29.52
C LEU A 364 -26.71 9.35 29.65
N LEU A 365 -26.36 8.66 30.74
CA LEU A 365 -26.74 7.27 31.06
C LEU A 365 -26.17 6.16 30.14
N SER A 366 -25.41 6.49 29.09
CA SER A 366 -24.70 5.48 28.30
C SER A 366 -23.41 4.98 28.99
N LYS A 367 -23.03 3.71 28.74
CA LYS A 367 -21.69 3.21 29.11
C LYS A 367 -20.71 3.51 27.98
N LYS A 368 -19.42 3.60 28.29
CA LYS A 368 -18.36 3.84 27.30
C LYS A 368 -17.09 3.04 27.56
N ILE A 369 -16.33 2.80 26.49
CA ILE A 369 -14.93 2.36 26.53
C ILE A 369 -14.12 3.45 25.82
N ASP A 370 -13.12 4.00 26.51
CA ASP A 370 -12.16 4.96 25.97
C ASP A 370 -10.77 4.32 25.96
N ALA A 371 -10.01 4.45 24.87
CA ALA A 371 -8.61 4.02 24.80
C ALA A 371 -7.79 4.93 23.87
N GLU A 372 -6.47 4.96 24.11
CA GLU A 372 -5.47 5.56 23.22
C GLU A 372 -4.42 4.49 22.89
N PHE A 373 -4.09 4.34 21.61
CA PHE A 373 -3.08 3.42 21.10
C PHE A 373 -1.97 4.21 20.41
N THR A 374 -0.71 3.84 20.65
CA THR A 374 0.47 4.42 20.00
C THR A 374 1.06 3.41 19.03
N PHE A 375 1.49 3.86 17.85
CA PHE A 375 2.18 3.07 16.84
C PHE A 375 3.48 3.81 16.49
N ALA A 376 4.63 3.17 16.71
CA ALA A 376 5.94 3.75 16.45
C ALA A 376 6.21 3.93 14.96
N PHE A 377 7.27 4.68 14.61
CA PHE A 377 7.78 4.69 13.24
C PHE A 377 8.19 3.28 12.81
N ALA A 378 8.05 2.94 11.52
CA ALA A 378 8.50 1.67 10.97
C ALA A 378 9.17 1.87 9.60
N SER A 379 10.08 0.97 9.21
CA SER A 379 10.77 1.02 7.91
C SER A 379 10.14 0.04 6.92
N ASN A 380 10.00 0.44 5.65
CA ASN A 380 9.61 -0.45 4.57
C ASN A 380 10.54 -1.67 4.41
N SER A 381 11.81 -1.53 4.78
CA SER A 381 12.84 -2.60 4.80
C SER A 381 12.79 -3.61 3.65
N PRO A 382 12.99 -3.20 2.38
CA PRO A 382 13.30 -4.16 1.31
C PRO A 382 14.63 -4.90 1.57
N LEU A 383 14.77 -6.12 1.06
CA LEU A 383 16.01 -6.91 1.17
C LEU A 383 17.11 -6.37 0.24
N GLU A 384 16.72 -5.92 -0.95
CA GLU A 384 17.56 -5.05 -1.79
C GLU A 384 17.62 -3.65 -1.16
N PRO A 385 18.82 -3.05 -0.96
CA PRO A 385 18.95 -1.63 -0.61
C PRO A 385 18.58 -0.73 -1.80
N GLU A 386 18.06 0.47 -1.52
CA GLU A 386 17.77 1.49 -2.54
C GLU A 386 18.96 1.68 -3.50
N ASN A 387 18.69 1.54 -4.80
CA ASN A 387 19.69 1.69 -5.85
C ASN A 387 19.08 2.25 -7.15
N ALA A 388 19.93 2.85 -7.97
CA ALA A 388 19.60 3.30 -9.32
C ALA A 388 20.85 3.42 -10.18
N ILE A 389 20.71 3.21 -11.49
CA ILE A 389 21.72 3.62 -12.48
C ILE A 389 21.23 4.90 -13.14
N ALA A 390 22.13 5.86 -13.38
CA ALA A 390 21.84 7.06 -14.14
C ALA A 390 22.99 7.40 -15.10
N ASP A 391 22.65 7.78 -16.33
CA ASP A 391 23.54 8.43 -17.30
C ASP A 391 22.95 9.79 -17.72
N VAL A 392 23.50 10.87 -17.17
CA VAL A 392 23.05 12.24 -17.49
C VAL A 392 24.07 12.94 -18.38
N ARG A 393 23.57 13.60 -19.43
CA ARG A 393 24.32 14.47 -20.34
C ARG A 393 23.60 15.82 -20.49
N SER A 394 24.17 16.73 -21.27
CA SER A 394 23.63 18.07 -21.48
C SER A 394 22.30 18.10 -22.24
N ASP A 395 21.97 17.03 -22.97
CA ASP A 395 20.84 16.93 -23.90
C ASP A 395 19.86 15.79 -23.56
N ARG A 396 20.27 14.83 -22.72
CA ARG A 396 19.49 13.65 -22.32
C ARG A 396 19.80 13.17 -20.91
N ALA A 397 18.91 12.35 -20.36
CA ALA A 397 19.20 11.47 -19.24
C ALA A 397 18.59 10.08 -19.45
N GLU A 398 19.27 9.03 -18.98
CA GLU A 398 18.81 7.65 -19.01
C GLU A 398 18.93 7.06 -17.60
N ILE A 399 17.82 6.54 -17.05
CA ILE A 399 17.72 6.13 -15.64
C ILE A 399 17.17 4.70 -15.58
N TRP A 400 17.79 3.83 -14.77
CA TRP A 400 17.27 2.49 -14.47
C TRP A 400 17.02 2.38 -12.96
N ALA A 401 15.76 2.19 -12.56
CA ALA A 401 15.37 2.06 -11.16
C ALA A 401 14.07 1.26 -11.02
N SER A 402 13.89 0.57 -9.89
CA SER A 402 12.62 -0.07 -9.56
C SER A 402 11.64 1.00 -9.09
N LEU A 403 10.64 1.33 -9.92
CA LEU A 403 9.77 2.48 -9.72
C LEU A 403 8.29 2.13 -9.89
N LYS A 404 7.47 2.43 -8.88
CA LYS A 404 6.01 2.21 -8.89
C LYS A 404 5.22 3.37 -9.50
N VAL A 405 5.84 4.54 -9.64
CA VAL A 405 5.25 5.76 -10.24
C VAL A 405 6.25 6.40 -11.25
N PRO A 406 6.72 5.66 -12.27
CA PRO A 406 7.85 6.06 -13.10
C PRO A 406 7.62 7.33 -13.94
N ILE A 407 6.37 7.66 -14.32
CA ILE A 407 6.06 8.88 -15.07
C ILE A 407 6.33 10.14 -14.23
N VAL A 408 6.00 10.10 -12.93
CA VAL A 408 6.28 11.22 -12.00
C VAL A 408 7.78 11.36 -11.79
N ALA A 409 8.47 10.24 -11.56
CA ALA A 409 9.93 10.22 -11.44
C ALA A 409 10.62 10.81 -12.69
N GLN A 410 10.18 10.42 -13.89
CA GLN A 410 10.68 10.96 -15.16
C GLN A 410 10.48 12.47 -15.25
N LYS A 411 9.28 12.97 -14.91
CA LYS A 411 8.98 14.40 -14.91
C LYS A 411 9.85 15.17 -13.90
N GLU A 412 9.87 14.74 -12.64
CA GLU A 412 10.63 15.43 -11.60
C GLU A 412 12.14 15.41 -11.85
N ILE A 413 12.68 14.31 -12.37
CA ILE A 413 14.09 14.22 -12.77
C ILE A 413 14.37 15.18 -13.92
N ALA A 414 13.50 15.25 -14.93
CA ALA A 414 13.64 16.20 -16.04
C ALA A 414 13.63 17.66 -15.55
N ASP A 415 12.66 18.02 -14.72
CA ASP A 415 12.54 19.36 -14.14
C ASP A 415 13.79 19.73 -13.30
N ARG A 416 14.31 18.80 -12.48
CA ARG A 416 15.53 18.99 -11.67
C ARG A 416 16.81 19.10 -12.50
N LEU A 417 16.88 18.41 -13.64
CA LEU A 417 18.01 18.45 -14.57
C LEU A 417 17.97 19.65 -15.53
N GLY A 418 16.84 20.35 -15.62
CA GLY A 418 16.62 21.40 -16.63
C GLY A 418 16.40 20.85 -18.04
N LEU A 419 15.94 19.60 -18.17
CA LEU A 419 15.71 18.91 -19.44
C LEU A 419 14.21 18.83 -19.77
N PRO A 420 13.82 18.76 -21.06
CA PRO A 420 12.47 18.34 -21.44
C PRO A 420 12.18 16.92 -20.96
N GLN A 421 10.94 16.62 -20.54
CA GLN A 421 10.58 15.26 -20.09
C GLN A 421 10.85 14.19 -21.16
N GLY A 422 10.68 14.51 -22.44
CA GLY A 422 10.99 13.61 -23.56
C GLY A 422 12.48 13.35 -23.80
N SER A 423 13.38 14.13 -23.17
CA SER A 423 14.82 13.90 -23.15
C SER A 423 15.26 12.99 -21.99
N VAL A 424 14.35 12.56 -21.12
CA VAL A 424 14.63 11.67 -19.99
C VAL A 424 13.97 10.32 -20.20
N THR A 425 14.76 9.27 -20.37
CA THR A 425 14.27 7.88 -20.42
C THR A 425 14.35 7.25 -19.03
N VAL A 426 13.28 6.61 -18.58
CA VAL A 426 13.23 5.89 -17.30
C VAL A 426 12.83 4.45 -17.54
N HIS A 427 13.78 3.54 -17.35
CA HIS A 427 13.60 2.10 -17.42
C HIS A 427 13.14 1.56 -16.07
N VAL A 428 11.98 0.92 -16.07
CA VAL A 428 11.43 0.27 -14.88
C VAL A 428 12.03 -1.12 -14.77
N VAL A 429 12.81 -1.35 -13.72
CA VAL A 429 13.51 -2.63 -13.50
C VAL A 429 12.92 -3.38 -12.30
N GLU A 430 13.22 -4.67 -12.22
CA GLU A 430 12.74 -5.53 -11.13
C GLU A 430 13.35 -5.10 -9.78
N GLY A 431 12.58 -5.23 -8.70
CA GLY A 431 13.02 -4.86 -7.34
C GLY A 431 12.98 -6.03 -6.35
N GLY A 432 13.96 -6.10 -5.46
CA GLY A 432 14.09 -7.08 -4.37
C GLY A 432 13.27 -6.73 -3.13
N GLY A 433 11.97 -6.49 -3.35
CA GLY A 433 11.04 -5.94 -2.35
C GLY A 433 10.69 -4.48 -2.63
N SER A 434 9.80 -3.91 -1.82
CA SER A 434 9.43 -2.48 -1.90
C SER A 434 8.60 -2.06 -0.71
N PHE A 435 7.51 -2.79 -0.42
CA PHE A 435 6.60 -2.56 0.72
C PHE A 435 6.10 -1.12 0.89
N GLY A 436 6.15 -0.32 -0.19
CA GLY A 436 5.77 1.10 -0.23
C GLY A 436 6.92 2.01 -0.70
N ARG A 437 8.17 1.68 -0.36
CA ARG A 437 9.39 2.48 -0.61
C ARG A 437 9.55 3.00 -2.04
N HIS A 438 9.37 2.12 -3.03
CA HIS A 438 9.55 2.43 -4.46
C HIS A 438 8.36 3.22 -5.09
N LEU A 439 7.39 3.68 -4.29
CA LEU A 439 6.49 4.75 -4.75
C LEU A 439 7.28 6.04 -4.93
N PHE A 440 8.26 6.28 -4.06
CA PHE A 440 9.18 7.41 -4.13
C PHE A 440 10.39 7.04 -4.99
N HIS A 441 11.03 8.07 -5.54
CA HIS A 441 12.11 7.96 -6.52
C HIS A 441 13.39 8.68 -6.06
N ASP A 442 13.57 8.83 -4.74
CA ASP A 442 14.63 9.66 -4.14
C ASP A 442 16.03 9.21 -4.60
N VAL A 443 16.29 7.90 -4.64
CA VAL A 443 17.55 7.32 -5.11
C VAL A 443 17.78 7.52 -6.62
N ALA A 444 16.72 7.53 -7.42
CA ALA A 444 16.81 7.78 -8.87
C ALA A 444 17.12 9.26 -9.16
N ALA A 445 16.48 10.18 -8.42
CA ALA A 445 16.79 11.61 -8.50
C ALA A 445 18.20 11.94 -7.99
N GLU A 446 18.65 11.25 -6.92
CA GLU A 446 20.02 11.41 -6.41
C GLU A 446 21.06 10.85 -7.39
N ALA A 447 20.83 9.67 -7.99
CA ALA A 447 21.71 9.14 -9.03
C ALA A 447 21.81 10.10 -10.23
N ALA A 448 20.70 10.73 -10.63
CA ALA A 448 20.69 11.77 -11.66
C ALA A 448 21.52 13.01 -11.26
N GLU A 449 21.38 13.52 -10.03
CA GLU A 449 22.21 14.64 -9.52
C GLU A 449 23.71 14.29 -9.54
N ILE A 450 24.07 13.09 -9.07
CA ILE A 450 25.48 12.65 -9.04
C ILE A 450 26.02 12.51 -10.47
N SER A 451 25.27 11.87 -11.38
CA SER A 451 25.69 11.71 -12.77
C SER A 451 25.86 13.06 -13.48
N GLN A 452 24.94 14.01 -13.26
CA GLN A 452 25.04 15.37 -13.79
C GLN A 452 26.31 16.08 -13.30
N LYS A 453 26.61 15.99 -11.99
CA LYS A 453 27.80 16.63 -11.39
C LYS A 453 29.12 15.98 -11.75
N MET A 454 29.13 14.68 -12.06
CA MET A 454 30.32 13.95 -12.49
C MET A 454 30.51 13.93 -14.02
N GLY A 455 29.46 14.23 -14.80
CA GLY A 455 29.46 14.13 -16.26
C GLY A 455 29.62 12.70 -16.78
N LYS A 456 29.27 11.69 -15.97
CA LYS A 456 29.58 10.26 -16.18
C LYS A 456 28.43 9.38 -15.69
N PRO A 457 28.26 8.16 -16.21
CA PRO A 457 27.26 7.24 -15.67
C PRO A 457 27.66 6.71 -14.28
N VAL A 458 26.65 6.53 -13.44
CA VAL A 458 26.78 6.09 -12.04
C VAL A 458 25.90 4.88 -11.77
N LYS A 459 26.40 3.91 -11.01
CA LYS A 459 25.62 2.81 -10.41
C LYS A 459 25.53 3.07 -8.91
N LEU A 460 24.53 3.86 -8.50
CA LEU A 460 24.33 4.27 -7.12
C LEU A 460 23.73 3.13 -6.30
N SER A 461 24.34 2.83 -5.16
CA SER A 461 23.74 2.02 -4.10
C SER A 461 23.81 2.78 -2.77
N TRP A 462 22.70 2.84 -2.04
CA TRP A 462 22.69 3.30 -0.66
C TRP A 462 23.19 2.19 0.27
N SER A 463 23.94 2.54 1.32
CA SER A 463 24.29 1.54 2.33
C SER A 463 23.02 1.06 3.05
N ARG A 464 23.06 -0.16 3.62
CA ARG A 464 21.97 -0.70 4.43
C ARG A 464 21.64 0.21 5.63
N THR A 465 22.64 0.90 6.19
CA THR A 465 22.45 1.83 7.30
C THR A 465 21.78 3.12 6.86
N ASP A 466 22.14 3.67 5.70
CA ASP A 466 21.46 4.86 5.16
C ASP A 466 20.02 4.54 4.74
N ASN A 467 19.73 3.31 4.29
CA ASN A 467 18.35 2.86 4.01
C ASN A 467 17.43 2.97 5.24
N PHE A 468 17.93 2.67 6.44
CA PHE A 468 17.16 2.81 7.67
C PHE A 468 17.08 4.26 8.17
N ARG A 469 18.19 5.00 8.08
CA ARG A 469 18.33 6.32 8.72
C ARG A 469 17.89 7.50 7.88
N GLN A 470 17.92 7.35 6.56
CA GLN A 470 17.72 8.42 5.57
C GLN A 470 16.63 8.03 4.54
N GLY A 471 16.31 6.73 4.45
CA GLY A 471 15.14 6.22 3.76
C GLY A 471 13.83 6.59 4.43
N ARG A 472 12.72 6.20 3.78
CA ARG A 472 11.38 6.62 4.18
C ARG A 472 10.75 5.70 5.21
N THR A 473 9.98 6.29 6.11
CA THR A 473 9.38 5.61 7.26
C THR A 473 7.86 5.69 7.25
N HIS A 474 7.19 4.63 7.68
CA HIS A 474 5.81 4.72 8.15
C HIS A 474 5.76 5.67 9.34
N PRO A 475 4.86 6.67 9.35
CA PRO A 475 4.84 7.70 10.40
C PRO A 475 4.33 7.17 11.75
N MET A 476 4.99 7.60 12.84
CA MET A 476 4.44 7.43 14.19
C MET A 476 3.05 8.05 14.28
N SER A 477 2.11 7.34 14.91
CA SER A 477 0.73 7.75 15.05
C SER A 477 0.09 7.37 16.39
N VAL A 478 -0.95 8.11 16.76
CA VAL A 478 -1.80 7.87 17.91
C VAL A 478 -3.24 7.67 17.44
N SER A 479 -3.91 6.62 17.91
CA SER A 479 -5.32 6.36 17.63
C SER A 479 -6.12 6.42 18.93
N ARG A 480 -6.97 7.44 19.08
CA ARG A 480 -7.97 7.50 20.17
C ARG A 480 -9.26 6.84 19.70
N VAL A 481 -9.82 5.96 20.52
CA VAL A 481 -11.09 5.26 20.24
C VAL A 481 -12.06 5.46 21.40
N ARG A 482 -13.31 5.77 21.08
CA ARG A 482 -14.46 5.73 22.00
C ARG A 482 -15.55 4.85 21.39
N ALA A 483 -16.03 3.88 22.16
CA ALA A 483 -17.26 3.17 21.84
C ALA A 483 -18.28 3.40 22.96
N THR A 484 -19.51 3.81 22.61
CA THR A 484 -20.61 3.93 23.57
C THR A 484 -21.59 2.78 23.41
N TYR A 485 -22.13 2.29 24.52
CA TYR A 485 -22.96 1.08 24.52
C TYR A 485 -24.01 1.08 25.65
N ALA A 486 -25.15 0.45 25.38
CA ALA A 486 -26.24 0.25 26.34
C ALA A 486 -27.08 -0.96 25.92
N LEU A 487 -27.74 -1.63 26.87
CA LEU A 487 -28.73 -2.70 26.60
C LEU A 487 -28.24 -3.80 25.62
N GLY A 488 -26.96 -4.18 25.70
CA GLY A 488 -26.35 -5.20 24.82
C GLY A 488 -25.98 -4.73 23.40
N ASN A 489 -26.29 -3.47 23.07
CA ASN A 489 -26.03 -2.83 21.78
C ASN A 489 -24.92 -1.77 21.85
N VAL A 490 -24.25 -1.54 20.73
CA VAL A 490 -23.29 -0.44 20.54
C VAL A 490 -24.01 0.72 19.86
N LEU A 491 -23.93 1.92 20.45
CA LEU A 491 -24.67 3.11 20.02
C LEU A 491 -23.83 4.07 19.17
N SER A 492 -22.53 4.14 19.45
CA SER A 492 -21.57 4.87 18.63
C SER A 492 -20.18 4.26 18.67
N TYR A 493 -19.43 4.47 17.58
CA TYR A 493 -18.00 4.21 17.49
C TYR A 493 -17.29 5.44 16.91
N GLU A 494 -16.33 5.98 17.65
CA GLU A 494 -15.51 7.12 17.25
C GLU A 494 -14.04 6.73 17.23
N GLN A 495 -13.35 7.06 16.15
CA GLN A 495 -11.90 6.93 16.04
C GLN A 495 -11.28 8.24 15.55
N ARG A 496 -10.25 8.70 16.24
CA ARG A 496 -9.44 9.86 15.86
C ARG A 496 -8.01 9.37 15.71
N HIS A 497 -7.55 9.28 14.46
CA HIS A 497 -6.17 8.95 14.14
C HIS A 497 -5.37 10.25 14.04
N THR A 498 -4.20 10.32 14.65
CA THR A 498 -3.35 11.51 14.61
C THR A 498 -1.91 11.09 14.39
N SER A 499 -1.39 11.45 13.23
CA SER A 499 -0.13 10.93 12.69
C SER A 499 0.89 12.04 12.50
N SER A 500 2.18 11.70 12.52
CA SER A 500 3.14 12.48 11.74
C SER A 500 2.69 12.44 10.28
N GLN A 501 2.85 13.54 9.54
CA GLN A 501 2.41 13.62 8.15
C GLN A 501 2.95 12.45 7.32
N THR A 502 2.08 11.82 6.55
CA THR A 502 2.45 10.79 5.57
C THR A 502 2.77 11.50 4.27
N ASP A 503 4.03 11.45 3.82
CA ASP A 503 4.36 12.02 2.51
C ASP A 503 3.68 11.21 1.39
N PHE A 504 3.09 11.93 0.43
CA PHE A 504 2.48 11.43 -0.79
C PHE A 504 2.93 12.21 -2.03
N GLY A 505 3.99 13.01 -1.90
CA GLY A 505 4.62 13.84 -2.92
C GLY A 505 5.19 13.09 -4.11
N HIS A 506 5.15 11.75 -4.12
CA HIS A 506 5.36 10.91 -5.31
C HIS A 506 4.23 11.04 -6.36
N GLY A 507 3.69 12.24 -6.57
CA GLY A 507 2.66 12.60 -7.55
C GLY A 507 1.26 11.99 -7.37
N LEU A 508 1.06 10.99 -6.50
CA LEU A 508 -0.27 10.46 -6.21
C LEU A 508 -1.20 11.53 -5.64
N GLY A 509 -0.68 12.43 -4.81
CA GLY A 509 -1.44 13.56 -4.26
C GLY A 509 -2.07 14.43 -5.35
N GLU A 510 -1.28 14.92 -6.31
CA GLU A 510 -1.76 15.80 -7.39
C GLU A 510 -2.73 15.07 -8.33
N MET A 511 -2.35 13.86 -8.76
CA MET A 511 -3.16 13.08 -9.70
C MET A 511 -4.53 12.71 -9.11
N ILE A 512 -4.57 12.31 -7.83
CA ILE A 512 -5.82 11.98 -7.16
C ILE A 512 -6.61 13.23 -6.78
N THR A 513 -6.00 14.31 -6.28
CA THR A 513 -6.72 15.54 -5.91
C THR A 513 -7.54 16.09 -7.08
N SER A 514 -7.00 16.01 -8.31
CA SER A 514 -7.71 16.40 -9.54
C SER A 514 -8.95 15.56 -9.88
N THR A 515 -9.05 14.35 -9.31
CA THR A 515 -10.17 13.42 -9.48
C THR A 515 -11.11 13.48 -8.27
N ALA A 516 -10.56 13.56 -7.05
CA ALA A 516 -11.32 13.72 -5.81
C ALA A 516 -12.16 15.01 -5.81
N ALA A 517 -11.63 16.13 -6.33
CA ALA A 517 -12.39 17.37 -6.52
C ALA A 517 -13.64 17.23 -7.43
N LYS A 518 -13.80 16.10 -8.14
CA LYS A 518 -14.96 15.78 -8.99
C LYS A 518 -15.90 14.75 -8.33
N LEU A 519 -15.55 14.19 -7.17
CA LEU A 519 -16.34 13.19 -6.46
C LEU A 519 -17.31 13.86 -5.48
N PRO A 520 -18.62 13.51 -5.49
CA PRO A 520 -19.62 14.13 -4.59
C PRO A 520 -19.37 13.97 -3.08
N VAL A 521 -18.47 13.04 -2.70
CA VAL A 521 -18.17 12.65 -1.31
C VAL A 521 -16.86 13.21 -0.77
N ALA A 522 -16.01 13.84 -1.58
CA ALA A 522 -14.65 14.25 -1.17
C ALA A 522 -14.54 15.68 -0.61
N GLY A 523 -15.49 16.57 -0.91
CA GLY A 523 -15.55 17.93 -0.35
C GLY A 523 -14.23 18.73 -0.45
N ASN A 524 -13.94 19.53 0.59
CA ASN A 524 -12.66 20.23 0.78
C ASN A 524 -11.73 19.44 1.73
N LEU A 525 -11.75 18.10 1.69
CA LEU A 525 -10.88 17.27 2.54
C LEU A 525 -9.42 17.38 2.08
N SER A 526 -8.47 17.18 2.99
CA SER A 526 -7.06 17.05 2.62
C SER A 526 -6.84 15.77 1.80
N PHE A 527 -5.73 15.71 1.07
CA PHE A 527 -5.40 14.51 0.31
C PHE A 527 -5.25 13.26 1.22
N ALA A 528 -4.54 13.40 2.34
CA ALA A 528 -4.37 12.33 3.32
C ALA A 528 -5.71 11.88 3.95
N GLU A 529 -6.60 12.82 4.31
CA GLU A 529 -7.95 12.49 4.80
C GLU A 529 -8.80 11.81 3.72
N THR A 530 -8.64 12.18 2.45
CA THR A 530 -9.30 11.49 1.31
C THR A 530 -8.82 10.04 1.19
N ILE A 531 -7.50 9.78 1.29
CA ILE A 531 -6.97 8.41 1.32
C ILE A 531 -7.48 7.66 2.55
N PHE A 532 -7.51 8.29 3.72
CA PHE A 532 -8.03 7.70 4.96
C PHE A 532 -9.50 7.30 4.81
N ALA A 533 -10.39 8.21 4.38
CA ALA A 533 -11.82 7.95 4.20
C ALA A 533 -12.14 6.87 3.14
N LEU A 534 -11.28 6.69 2.14
CA LEU A 534 -11.43 5.68 1.06
C LEU A 534 -10.73 4.33 1.35
N THR A 535 -10.01 4.22 2.47
CA THR A 535 -9.33 2.98 2.92
C THR A 535 -9.83 2.47 4.27
N GLN A 536 -10.37 3.36 5.10
CA GLN A 536 -10.84 3.01 6.45
C GLN A 536 -12.36 2.88 6.51
N SER A 537 -12.82 1.73 7.00
CA SER A 537 -14.20 1.56 7.44
C SER A 537 -14.33 0.65 8.67
N SER A 538 -15.41 0.80 9.42
CA SER A 538 -15.86 -0.14 10.44
C SER A 538 -16.79 -1.17 9.78
N PRO A 539 -16.45 -2.47 9.81
CA PRO A 539 -17.29 -3.52 9.24
C PRO A 539 -18.52 -3.86 10.10
N TYR A 540 -18.76 -3.12 11.20
CA TYR A 540 -19.78 -3.42 12.19
C TYR A 540 -20.88 -2.35 12.25
N ASN A 541 -22.09 -2.80 12.59
CA ASN A 541 -23.24 -1.98 12.95
C ASN A 541 -23.12 -1.48 14.40
N PHE A 542 -22.33 -0.42 14.59
CA PHE A 542 -22.08 0.21 15.90
C PHE A 542 -22.83 1.55 16.04
N GLY A 543 -24.01 1.66 15.43
CA GLY A 543 -24.75 2.92 15.35
C GLY A 543 -23.91 4.02 14.70
N VAL A 544 -23.86 5.21 15.31
CA VAL A 544 -23.16 6.37 14.75
C VAL A 544 -21.65 6.12 14.73
N THR A 545 -21.10 5.93 13.52
CA THR A 545 -19.67 5.66 13.31
C THR A 545 -18.99 6.90 12.72
N THR A 546 -17.87 7.33 13.30
CA THR A 546 -17.03 8.41 12.74
C THR A 546 -15.54 8.07 12.86
N GLN A 547 -14.81 8.17 11.76
CA GLN A 547 -13.37 7.98 11.71
C GLN A 547 -12.77 9.22 11.04
N LEU A 548 -11.73 9.82 11.63
CA LEU A 548 -11.07 11.03 11.11
C LEU A 548 -9.56 10.95 11.31
N LEU A 549 -8.80 11.47 10.34
CA LEU A 549 -7.36 11.70 10.43
C LEU A 549 -7.06 13.16 10.79
N ASN A 550 -5.98 13.36 11.55
CA ASN A 550 -5.25 14.61 11.59
C ASN A 550 -3.75 14.32 11.38
N GLU A 551 -3.07 15.15 10.61
CA GLU A 551 -1.64 15.01 10.36
C GLU A 551 -0.87 16.22 10.87
N VAL A 552 0.21 15.97 11.60
CA VAL A 552 1.16 17.01 12.03
C VAL A 552 2.31 17.04 11.02
N PRO A 553 2.55 18.16 10.32
CA PRO A 553 3.64 18.29 9.35
C PRO A 553 4.99 18.38 10.09
N LEU A 554 5.51 17.21 10.47
CA LEU A 554 6.87 17.04 10.98
C LEU A 554 7.77 16.69 9.80
N GLU A 555 8.90 17.39 9.67
CA GLU A 555 9.80 17.30 8.50
C GLU A 555 10.69 16.03 8.48
N PHE A 556 10.13 14.90 8.89
CA PHE A 556 10.73 13.57 8.73
C PHE A 556 10.57 13.08 7.28
N ASN A 557 11.49 12.23 6.83
CA ASN A 557 11.33 11.47 5.59
C ASN A 557 10.30 10.35 5.79
N THR A 558 9.01 10.69 5.78
CA THR A 558 7.94 9.69 5.91
C THR A 558 7.53 9.14 4.55
N GLY A 559 6.61 8.17 4.57
CA GLY A 559 5.93 7.69 3.37
C GLY A 559 5.00 6.52 3.63
N SER A 560 4.32 6.08 2.57
CA SER A 560 3.49 4.87 2.62
C SER A 560 4.33 3.61 2.92
N MET A 561 3.91 2.87 3.94
CA MET A 561 4.24 1.44 4.10
C MET A 561 3.03 0.58 3.69
N ARG A 562 3.25 -0.71 3.45
CA ARG A 562 2.22 -1.68 3.05
C ARG A 562 0.96 -1.54 3.92
N ASN A 563 -0.18 -1.23 3.29
CA ASN A 563 -1.48 -1.02 3.91
C ASN A 563 -1.69 0.34 4.63
N ILE A 564 -0.76 1.30 4.50
CA ILE A 564 -0.86 2.72 4.86
C ILE A 564 -1.34 2.97 6.31
N TYR A 565 -2.63 3.18 6.55
CA TYR A 565 -3.21 3.43 7.87
C TYR A 565 -3.91 2.19 8.47
N SER A 566 -4.35 1.27 7.62
CA SER A 566 -5.28 0.20 7.98
C SER A 566 -4.81 -0.72 9.10
N PRO A 567 -3.51 -1.11 9.21
CA PRO A 567 -3.08 -1.97 10.31
C PRO A 567 -3.25 -1.31 11.68
N ASN A 568 -2.88 -0.03 11.80
CA ASN A 568 -2.99 0.73 13.03
C ASN A 568 -4.46 0.97 13.39
N VAL A 569 -5.27 1.36 12.40
CA VAL A 569 -6.70 1.65 12.56
C VAL A 569 -7.49 0.39 12.93
N ALA A 570 -7.26 -0.73 12.23
CA ALA A 570 -7.91 -2.02 12.48
C ALA A 570 -7.46 -2.65 13.80
N CYS A 571 -6.17 -2.59 14.16
CA CYS A 571 -5.69 -3.08 15.45
C CYS A 571 -6.41 -2.38 16.62
N ALA A 572 -6.46 -1.04 16.59
CA ALA A 572 -7.18 -0.25 17.59
C ALA A 572 -8.69 -0.56 17.62
N ARG A 573 -9.32 -0.79 16.46
CA ARG A 573 -10.73 -1.21 16.37
C ARG A 573 -10.96 -2.57 17.00
N GLU A 574 -10.24 -3.61 16.57
CA GLU A 574 -10.50 -4.99 16.98
C GLU A 574 -10.21 -5.24 18.47
N LEU A 575 -9.22 -4.55 19.05
CA LEU A 575 -9.00 -4.54 20.50
C LEU A 575 -10.20 -3.98 21.28
N ILE A 576 -10.86 -2.95 20.74
CA ILE A 576 -12.07 -2.37 21.35
C ILE A 576 -13.29 -3.25 21.11
N VAL A 577 -13.36 -3.99 19.98
CA VAL A 577 -14.38 -5.03 19.75
C VAL A 577 -14.28 -6.14 20.80
N ASP A 578 -13.08 -6.63 21.10
CA ASP A 578 -12.88 -7.63 22.16
C ASP A 578 -13.26 -7.09 23.55
N ARG A 579 -12.89 -5.83 23.86
CA ARG A 579 -13.29 -5.19 25.13
C ARG A 579 -14.79 -4.89 25.22
N LEU A 580 -15.48 -4.61 24.11
CA LEU A 580 -16.95 -4.49 24.08
C LEU A 580 -17.62 -5.83 24.38
N ALA A 581 -17.16 -6.92 23.75
CA ALA A 581 -17.66 -8.26 24.00
C ALA A 581 -17.46 -8.67 25.47
N GLU A 582 -16.26 -8.49 26.02
CA GLU A 582 -15.94 -8.71 27.44
C GLU A 582 -16.88 -7.91 28.36
N ARG A 583 -17.02 -6.59 28.12
CA ARG A 583 -17.87 -5.69 28.93
C ARG A 583 -19.37 -5.98 28.83
N MET A 584 -19.80 -6.77 27.85
CA MET A 584 -21.16 -7.27 27.69
C MET A 584 -21.31 -8.75 28.12
N GLY A 585 -20.24 -9.42 28.56
CA GLY A 585 -20.27 -10.84 28.94
C GLY A 585 -20.47 -11.80 27.77
N ARG A 586 -19.98 -11.45 26.57
CA ARG A 586 -20.18 -12.19 25.31
C ARG A 586 -18.87 -12.75 24.77
N ASP A 587 -18.93 -13.90 24.09
CA ASP A 587 -17.81 -14.38 23.29
C ASP A 587 -17.51 -13.40 22.14
N PRO A 588 -16.24 -13.01 21.90
CA PRO A 588 -15.91 -11.98 20.91
C PRO A 588 -16.07 -12.41 19.45
N VAL A 589 -16.25 -13.70 19.14
CA VAL A 589 -16.65 -14.17 17.79
C VAL A 589 -18.16 -14.06 17.62
N ALA A 590 -18.96 -14.50 18.60
CA ALA A 590 -20.41 -14.33 18.61
C ALA A 590 -20.81 -12.85 18.55
N PHE A 591 -20.08 -11.98 19.27
CA PHE A 591 -20.22 -10.53 19.18
C PHE A 591 -20.00 -10.03 17.74
N ARG A 592 -18.84 -10.35 17.12
CA ARG A 592 -18.56 -9.98 15.72
C ARG A 592 -19.64 -10.48 14.77
N ARG A 593 -20.06 -11.75 14.89
CA ARG A 593 -21.14 -12.35 14.09
C ARG A 593 -22.46 -11.58 14.18
N GLU A 594 -22.82 -11.05 15.34
CA GLU A 594 -24.06 -10.27 15.46
C GLU A 594 -23.94 -8.92 14.75
N PHE A 595 -22.82 -8.21 14.95
CA PHE A 595 -22.66 -6.84 14.49
C PHE A 595 -22.14 -6.68 13.05
N LEU A 596 -21.57 -7.71 12.41
CA LEU A 596 -21.03 -7.62 11.04
C LEU A 596 -22.07 -7.20 9.99
N LYS A 597 -21.78 -6.10 9.27
CA LYS A 597 -22.53 -5.57 8.12
C LYS A 597 -22.51 -6.51 6.91
N ASP A 598 -21.34 -7.07 6.61
CA ASP A 598 -21.03 -7.67 5.32
C ASP A 598 -21.05 -9.21 5.34
N LYS A 599 -21.63 -9.82 4.29
CA LYS A 599 -21.78 -11.28 4.18
C LYS A 599 -20.47 -11.99 3.82
N ARG A 600 -19.61 -11.38 3.02
CA ARG A 600 -18.30 -11.92 2.62
C ARG A 600 -17.36 -11.95 3.84
N LEU A 601 -17.34 -10.88 4.63
CA LEU A 601 -16.58 -10.79 5.86
C LEU A 601 -17.10 -11.76 6.95
N ARG A 602 -18.42 -11.99 7.00
CA ARG A 602 -19.02 -13.05 7.83
C ARG A 602 -18.58 -14.45 7.38
N ALA A 603 -18.57 -14.73 6.07
CA ALA A 603 -18.14 -16.03 5.55
C ALA A 603 -16.67 -16.34 5.89
N VAL A 604 -15.74 -15.40 5.71
CA VAL A 604 -14.32 -15.61 6.10
C VAL A 604 -14.15 -15.73 7.62
N LEU A 605 -14.95 -15.01 8.43
CA LEU A 605 -14.99 -15.20 9.89
C LEU A 605 -15.44 -16.62 10.25
N ASP A 606 -16.53 -17.11 9.66
CA ASP A 606 -17.11 -18.42 9.97
C ASP A 606 -16.15 -19.55 9.60
N THR A 607 -15.55 -19.50 8.40
CA THR A 607 -14.50 -20.45 7.99
C THR A 607 -13.26 -20.36 8.90
N ALA A 608 -12.83 -19.17 9.31
CA ALA A 608 -11.67 -19.03 10.21
C ALA A 608 -11.95 -19.62 11.61
N VAL A 609 -13.18 -19.50 12.09
CA VAL A 609 -13.65 -20.05 13.38
C VAL A 609 -13.69 -21.57 13.37
N GLU A 610 -14.18 -22.17 12.28
CA GLU A 610 -14.23 -23.62 12.08
C GLU A 610 -12.83 -24.21 11.92
N GLU A 611 -12.09 -23.78 10.89
CA GLU A 611 -10.75 -24.29 10.55
C GLU A 611 -9.71 -24.00 11.64
N GLY A 612 -9.82 -22.84 12.30
CA GLY A 612 -8.96 -22.45 13.41
C GLY A 612 -9.36 -23.08 14.75
N ARG A 613 -10.50 -23.78 14.82
CA ARG A 613 -11.07 -24.38 16.05
C ARG A 613 -11.11 -23.36 17.20
N TRP A 614 -11.82 -22.26 16.97
CA TRP A 614 -11.97 -21.19 17.94
C TRP A 614 -12.56 -21.67 19.27
N GLY A 615 -12.06 -21.11 20.38
CA GLY A 615 -12.58 -21.38 21.72
C GLY A 615 -12.14 -22.71 22.32
N ARG A 616 -11.24 -23.45 21.65
CA ARG A 616 -10.63 -24.66 22.22
C ARG A 616 -9.82 -24.33 23.48
N SER A 617 -9.81 -25.24 24.45
CA SER A 617 -8.99 -25.10 25.65
C SER A 617 -7.50 -25.00 25.31
N LEU A 618 -6.81 -24.04 25.92
CA LEU A 618 -5.37 -23.79 25.79
C LEU A 618 -4.73 -23.65 27.18
N PRO A 619 -3.40 -23.87 27.30
CA PRO A 619 -2.68 -23.61 28.55
C PRO A 619 -2.80 -22.14 29.00
N ALA A 620 -2.71 -21.89 30.30
CA ALA A 620 -2.60 -20.52 30.82
C ALA A 620 -1.39 -19.79 30.19
N GLY A 621 -1.55 -18.51 29.85
CA GLY A 621 -0.55 -17.74 29.09
C GLY A 621 -0.53 -18.03 27.58
N VAL A 622 -1.40 -18.90 27.06
CA VAL A 622 -1.57 -19.17 25.63
C VAL A 622 -3.01 -18.86 25.23
N ALA A 623 -3.22 -18.09 24.15
CA ALA A 623 -4.57 -17.72 23.73
C ALA A 623 -4.73 -17.64 22.20
N GLN A 624 -5.97 -17.87 21.76
CA GLN A 624 -6.43 -17.49 20.42
C GLN A 624 -6.85 -16.01 20.39
N GLY A 625 -6.53 -15.33 19.30
CA GLY A 625 -7.09 -14.04 18.93
C GLY A 625 -7.55 -14.06 17.48
N ILE A 626 -8.52 -13.21 17.15
CA ILE A 626 -9.10 -13.11 15.80
C ILE A 626 -9.22 -11.64 15.40
N GLY A 627 -8.88 -11.34 14.16
CA GLY A 627 -8.92 -10.01 13.57
C GLY A 627 -9.57 -10.05 12.20
N LEU A 628 -10.45 -9.08 11.93
CA LEU A 628 -11.19 -8.96 10.68
C LEU A 628 -10.79 -7.68 9.95
N HIS A 629 -10.75 -7.74 8.62
CA HIS A 629 -10.55 -6.55 7.79
C HIS A 629 -11.22 -6.70 6.42
N ALA A 630 -11.70 -5.58 5.87
CA ALA A 630 -12.23 -5.50 4.52
C ALA A 630 -11.77 -4.18 3.89
N GLU A 631 -11.18 -4.26 2.70
CA GLU A 631 -10.59 -3.15 1.95
C GLU A 631 -10.40 -3.59 0.48
N TYR A 632 -10.32 -2.66 -0.47
CA TYR A 632 -10.09 -2.95 -1.89
C TYR A 632 -11.10 -3.92 -2.54
N ARG A 633 -12.33 -3.97 -2.02
CA ARG A 633 -13.39 -4.97 -2.28
C ARG A 633 -13.06 -6.42 -1.87
N GLY A 634 -11.98 -6.65 -1.11
CA GLY A 634 -11.67 -7.95 -0.49
C GLY A 634 -12.08 -8.02 0.99
N ALA A 635 -12.13 -9.23 1.53
CA ALA A 635 -12.40 -9.50 2.94
C ALA A 635 -11.46 -10.58 3.49
N VAL A 636 -10.93 -10.38 4.69
CA VAL A 636 -10.01 -11.31 5.34
C VAL A 636 -10.33 -11.46 6.82
N ALA A 637 -10.28 -12.70 7.30
CA ALA A 637 -10.15 -13.04 8.71
C ALA A 637 -8.76 -13.64 8.97
N SER A 638 -8.12 -13.25 10.07
CA SER A 638 -6.95 -13.96 10.60
C SER A 638 -7.23 -14.43 12.02
N LEU A 639 -6.91 -15.69 12.29
CA LEU A 639 -6.94 -16.29 13.62
C LEU A 639 -5.52 -16.74 13.96
N VAL A 640 -5.03 -16.38 15.14
CA VAL A 640 -3.68 -16.73 15.58
C VAL A 640 -3.71 -17.32 16.99
N GLU A 641 -2.77 -18.23 17.26
CA GLU A 641 -2.46 -18.70 18.62
C GLU A 641 -1.13 -18.09 19.06
N ILE A 642 -1.14 -17.35 20.18
CA ILE A 642 0.05 -16.76 20.77
C ILE A 642 0.38 -17.42 22.10
N ASP A 643 1.67 -17.67 22.31
CA ASP A 643 2.23 -18.14 23.57
C ASP A 643 3.03 -16.99 24.21
N CYS A 644 2.55 -16.55 25.38
CA CYS A 644 3.11 -15.47 26.19
C CYS A 644 3.70 -16.00 27.52
N ARG A 645 3.90 -17.31 27.67
CA ARG A 645 4.48 -17.88 28.89
C ARG A 645 5.98 -17.54 29.02
N PRO A 646 6.55 -17.45 30.24
CA PRO A 646 7.94 -17.05 30.45
C PRO A 646 8.96 -17.86 29.63
N GLU A 647 8.79 -19.18 29.51
CA GLU A 647 9.66 -20.05 28.71
C GLU A 647 9.73 -19.68 27.22
N THR A 648 8.70 -19.00 26.70
CA THR A 648 8.60 -18.51 25.32
C THR A 648 8.98 -17.04 25.21
N VAL A 649 8.68 -16.21 26.22
CA VAL A 649 9.04 -14.79 26.25
C VAL A 649 10.55 -14.62 26.47
N ASP A 650 11.08 -15.28 27.50
CA ASP A 650 12.47 -15.12 27.98
C ASP A 650 13.48 -16.03 27.25
N ARG A 651 13.03 -16.77 26.22
CA ARG A 651 13.87 -17.63 25.38
C ARG A 651 15.12 -16.86 24.93
N LYS A 652 16.29 -17.50 24.99
CA LYS A 652 17.55 -16.89 24.56
C LYS A 652 17.81 -17.24 23.10
N VAL A 653 17.86 -16.22 22.25
CA VAL A 653 18.17 -16.33 20.83
C VAL A 653 19.35 -15.42 20.53
N ARG A 654 20.29 -15.92 19.73
CA ARG A 654 21.47 -15.16 19.31
C ARG A 654 21.05 -13.99 18.40
N ASP A 655 21.60 -12.81 18.67
CA ASP A 655 21.47 -11.59 17.87
C ASP A 655 20.01 -11.18 17.56
N GLY A 656 19.10 -11.36 18.52
CA GLY A 656 17.69 -11.02 18.34
C GLY A 656 16.90 -10.84 19.64
N VAL A 657 15.94 -9.91 19.62
CA VAL A 657 14.96 -9.71 20.70
C VAL A 657 13.88 -10.77 20.65
N THR A 658 13.60 -11.35 21.81
CA THR A 658 12.58 -12.37 22.01
C THR A 658 11.36 -11.77 22.71
N GLY A 659 10.35 -12.60 22.98
CA GLY A 659 9.03 -12.14 23.40
C GLY A 659 7.95 -13.14 23.03
N PRO A 660 6.67 -12.76 23.16
CA PRO A 660 5.53 -13.58 22.75
C PRO A 660 5.74 -14.22 21.38
N ARG A 661 5.37 -15.49 21.24
CA ARG A 661 5.50 -16.23 19.98
C ARG A 661 4.13 -16.61 19.45
N VAL A 662 3.84 -16.22 18.22
CA VAL A 662 2.72 -16.82 17.49
C VAL A 662 3.12 -18.22 17.06
N THR A 663 2.44 -19.22 17.60
CA THR A 663 2.71 -20.65 17.36
C THR A 663 1.87 -21.20 16.23
N LYS A 664 0.67 -20.64 16.00
CA LYS A 664 -0.18 -20.97 14.85
C LYS A 664 -0.78 -19.71 14.24
N ALA A 665 -0.92 -19.70 12.92
CA ALA A 665 -1.64 -18.64 12.23
C ALA A 665 -2.45 -19.20 11.04
N LEU A 666 -3.73 -18.85 11.03
CA LEU A 666 -4.67 -19.11 9.95
C LEU A 666 -5.09 -17.77 9.34
N MET A 667 -5.14 -17.70 8.01
CA MET A 667 -5.79 -16.62 7.29
C MET A 667 -6.83 -17.18 6.33
N VAL A 668 -8.01 -16.59 6.30
CA VAL A 668 -9.05 -16.89 5.32
C VAL A 668 -9.30 -15.63 4.50
N VAL A 669 -9.18 -15.72 3.18
CA VAL A 669 -9.29 -14.59 2.25
C VAL A 669 -10.33 -14.84 1.18
N ASP A 670 -11.27 -13.91 1.03
CA ASP A 670 -12.06 -13.72 -0.19
C ASP A 670 -11.58 -12.43 -0.87
N ALA A 671 -10.88 -12.59 -1.98
CA ALA A 671 -10.40 -11.50 -2.83
C ALA A 671 -11.13 -11.49 -4.19
N GLY A 672 -12.41 -11.90 -4.21
CA GLY A 672 -13.12 -12.19 -5.46
C GLY A 672 -12.42 -13.29 -6.26
N PHE A 673 -12.42 -13.17 -7.58
CA PHE A 673 -11.78 -14.15 -8.45
C PHE A 673 -10.24 -14.14 -8.32
N ALA A 674 -9.68 -15.20 -7.71
CA ALA A 674 -8.25 -15.35 -7.50
C ALA A 674 -7.53 -15.82 -8.79
N ILE A 675 -7.04 -14.87 -9.60
CA ILE A 675 -6.30 -15.11 -10.87
C ILE A 675 -5.27 -16.24 -10.77
N ASN A 676 -4.43 -16.21 -9.72
CA ASN A 676 -3.52 -17.28 -9.34
C ASN A 676 -3.64 -17.51 -7.82
N PRO A 677 -4.34 -18.55 -7.35
CA PRO A 677 -4.54 -18.79 -5.93
C PRO A 677 -3.23 -18.98 -5.14
N ARG A 678 -2.19 -19.58 -5.75
CA ARG A 678 -0.85 -19.73 -5.13
C ARG A 678 -0.14 -18.40 -4.95
N GLY A 679 -0.32 -17.47 -5.89
CA GLY A 679 0.21 -16.11 -5.77
C GLY A 679 -0.50 -15.31 -4.67
N LEU A 680 -1.82 -15.48 -4.54
CA LEU A 680 -2.61 -14.87 -3.47
C LEU A 680 -2.24 -15.44 -2.09
N GLU A 681 -2.12 -16.76 -1.98
CA GLU A 681 -1.61 -17.46 -0.78
C GLU A 681 -0.25 -16.88 -0.33
N ALA A 682 0.74 -16.83 -1.22
CA ALA A 682 2.06 -16.28 -0.92
C ALA A 682 2.00 -14.80 -0.49
N GLN A 683 1.10 -13.99 -1.06
CA GLN A 683 0.89 -12.60 -0.66
C GLN A 683 0.27 -12.47 0.73
N MET A 684 -0.64 -13.36 1.12
CA MET A 684 -1.19 -13.41 2.48
C MET A 684 -0.14 -13.89 3.49
N MET A 685 0.66 -14.91 3.15
CA MET A 685 1.80 -15.34 3.97
C MET A 685 2.77 -14.19 4.23
N GLY A 686 3.07 -13.38 3.21
CA GLY A 686 3.86 -12.15 3.35
C GLY A 686 3.22 -11.18 4.34
N GLY A 687 1.96 -10.76 4.09
CA GLY A 687 1.25 -9.81 4.95
C GLY A 687 1.14 -10.25 6.42
N LEU A 688 1.05 -11.56 6.68
CA LEU A 688 1.08 -12.15 8.03
C LEU A 688 2.43 -11.95 8.71
N ASN A 689 3.54 -12.17 8.00
CA ASN A 689 4.88 -11.96 8.54
C ASN A 689 5.19 -10.46 8.73
N ASP A 690 4.68 -9.59 7.85
CA ASP A 690 4.75 -8.14 8.02
C ASP A 690 4.00 -7.70 9.31
N ALA A 691 2.80 -8.26 9.53
CA ALA A 691 1.98 -8.00 10.71
C ALA A 691 2.59 -8.53 12.02
N LEU A 692 3.23 -9.70 12.00
CA LEU A 692 3.99 -10.23 13.16
C LEU A 692 5.08 -9.26 13.60
N ALA A 693 5.80 -8.68 12.64
CA ALA A 693 6.84 -7.72 12.91
C ALA A 693 6.25 -6.44 13.54
N LEU A 694 5.25 -5.83 12.89
CA LEU A 694 4.61 -4.59 13.35
C LEU A 694 3.90 -4.72 14.71
N ALA A 695 3.33 -5.88 15.01
CA ALA A 695 2.66 -6.12 16.29
C ALA A 695 3.65 -6.33 17.45
N LEU A 696 4.78 -7.00 17.22
CA LEU A 696 5.63 -7.53 18.29
C LEU A 696 7.02 -6.90 18.40
N THR A 697 7.71 -6.61 17.29
CA THR A 697 9.18 -6.40 17.32
C THR A 697 9.77 -5.31 16.40
N SER A 698 9.13 -4.91 15.31
CA SER A 698 9.69 -3.96 14.32
C SER A 698 9.22 -2.53 14.52
N SER A 699 10.16 -1.65 14.83
CA SER A 699 10.00 -0.20 14.92
C SER A 699 11.32 0.49 14.60
N LEU A 700 11.26 1.81 14.44
CA LEU A 700 12.42 2.69 14.50
C LEU A 700 12.37 3.49 15.81
N HIS A 701 13.46 3.51 16.56
CA HIS A 701 13.60 4.37 17.73
C HIS A 701 14.23 5.70 17.29
N ILE A 702 13.55 6.81 17.53
CA ILE A 702 14.03 8.13 17.11
C ILE A 702 14.76 8.82 18.26
N LYS A 703 16.00 9.23 17.98
CA LYS A 703 16.82 10.07 18.86
C LYS A 703 17.55 11.11 18.03
N ASP A 704 17.57 12.37 18.50
CA ASP A 704 18.24 13.49 17.84
C ASP A 704 17.86 13.61 16.35
N GLY A 705 16.57 13.35 16.05
CA GLY A 705 15.98 13.37 14.71
C GLY A 705 16.20 12.12 13.85
N ILE A 706 17.05 11.16 14.25
CA ILE A 706 17.47 10.04 13.38
C ILE A 706 17.10 8.66 13.98
N PRO A 707 16.74 7.66 13.15
CA PRO A 707 16.61 6.26 13.59
C PRO A 707 17.90 5.68 14.16
N LEU A 708 17.81 4.96 15.28
CA LEU A 708 18.94 4.24 15.86
C LEU A 708 19.30 2.97 15.06
N GLU A 709 18.30 2.33 14.48
CA GLU A 709 18.41 1.15 13.61
C GLU A 709 19.30 1.45 12.40
N GLY A 710 20.13 0.47 12.04
CA GLY A 710 21.06 0.58 10.90
C GLY A 710 21.25 -0.71 10.09
N SER A 711 20.57 -1.80 10.46
CA SER A 711 20.58 -3.07 9.75
C SER A 711 19.38 -3.94 10.15
N TRP A 712 19.22 -5.08 9.49
CA TRP A 712 18.26 -6.14 9.89
C TRP A 712 18.61 -6.84 11.21
N ASP A 713 19.81 -6.59 11.74
CA ASP A 713 20.24 -7.06 13.06
C ASP A 713 19.61 -6.19 14.17
N HIS A 714 19.29 -4.93 13.85
CA HIS A 714 18.69 -3.95 14.76
C HIS A 714 17.17 -3.84 14.54
N TYR A 715 16.73 -3.82 13.28
CA TYR A 715 15.32 -3.83 12.91
C TYR A 715 14.79 -5.26 12.93
N PHE A 716 14.21 -5.68 14.07
CA PHE A 716 13.76 -7.04 14.34
C PHE A 716 12.49 -7.43 13.57
N TYR A 717 12.60 -7.53 12.25
CA TYR A 717 11.56 -8.11 11.40
C TYR A 717 11.32 -9.59 11.71
N THR A 718 10.21 -10.13 11.21
CA THR A 718 9.90 -11.56 11.37
C THR A 718 10.95 -12.42 10.67
N ARG A 719 11.80 -13.07 11.46
CA ARG A 719 12.79 -14.07 11.02
C ARG A 719 12.17 -15.47 11.04
N GLN A 720 12.79 -16.44 10.36
CA GLN A 720 12.31 -17.82 10.25
C GLN A 720 12.01 -18.49 11.61
N TRP A 721 12.74 -18.14 12.67
CA TRP A 721 12.51 -18.67 14.03
C TRP A 721 11.33 -18.01 14.77
N ASN A 722 10.83 -16.86 14.29
CA ASN A 722 9.61 -16.19 14.75
C ASN A 722 8.38 -16.56 13.93
N THR A 723 8.55 -16.92 12.65
CA THR A 723 7.44 -17.39 11.80
C THR A 723 6.71 -18.56 12.49
N PRO A 724 5.36 -18.59 12.46
CA PRO A 724 4.60 -19.66 13.08
C PRO A 724 4.92 -21.02 12.43
N PRO A 725 5.24 -22.07 13.21
CA PRO A 725 5.49 -23.41 12.66
C PRO A 725 4.25 -24.01 11.99
N GLU A 726 3.04 -23.60 12.40
CA GLU A 726 1.79 -23.93 11.72
C GLU A 726 1.21 -22.66 11.09
N LEU A 727 1.43 -22.46 9.79
CA LEU A 727 0.86 -21.35 9.01
C LEU A 727 0.02 -21.93 7.86
N ARG A 728 -1.25 -21.52 7.77
CA ARG A 728 -2.16 -21.90 6.67
C ARG A 728 -2.90 -20.69 6.12
N VAL A 729 -3.05 -20.62 4.80
CA VAL A 729 -3.96 -19.71 4.12
C VAL A 729 -5.09 -20.51 3.47
N VAL A 730 -6.32 -20.04 3.59
CA VAL A 730 -7.49 -20.55 2.89
C VAL A 730 -7.95 -19.47 1.92
N VAL A 731 -7.79 -19.74 0.63
CA VAL A 731 -8.35 -18.91 -0.44
C VAL A 731 -9.77 -19.38 -0.68
N MET A 732 -10.75 -18.52 -0.40
CA MET A 732 -12.16 -18.78 -0.69
C MET A 732 -12.38 -18.84 -2.21
N PRO A 733 -13.42 -19.55 -2.70
CA PRO A 733 -13.74 -19.62 -4.13
C PRO A 733 -14.12 -18.26 -4.77
N GLY A 734 -14.25 -17.19 -3.97
CA GLY A 734 -14.56 -15.84 -4.40
C GLY A 734 -16.06 -15.62 -4.57
N ALA A 735 -16.62 -14.60 -3.92
CA ALA A 735 -18.03 -14.23 -4.08
C ALA A 735 -18.29 -13.25 -5.24
N ASP A 736 -17.40 -13.15 -6.23
CA ASP A 736 -17.49 -12.30 -7.43
C ASP A 736 -16.60 -12.88 -8.56
N ASP A 737 -16.95 -12.64 -9.83
CA ASP A 737 -16.19 -13.07 -11.01
C ASP A 737 -14.98 -12.15 -11.33
N LYS A 738 -14.89 -11.02 -10.63
CA LYS A 738 -13.77 -10.07 -10.73
C LYS A 738 -12.78 -10.22 -9.59
N PRO A 739 -11.47 -9.97 -9.84
CA PRO A 739 -10.46 -9.88 -8.80
C PRO A 739 -10.63 -8.60 -7.97
N ALA A 740 -10.51 -8.73 -6.65
CA ALA A 740 -10.34 -7.63 -5.72
C ALA A 740 -8.85 -7.23 -5.57
N GLY A 741 -8.57 -6.21 -4.76
CA GLY A 741 -7.20 -5.88 -4.38
C GLY A 741 -6.72 -6.72 -3.19
N ALA A 742 -5.53 -7.32 -3.31
CA ALA A 742 -4.97 -8.22 -2.28
C ALA A 742 -3.49 -7.97 -1.96
N GLY A 743 -2.89 -6.88 -2.48
CA GLY A 743 -1.48 -6.57 -2.27
C GLY A 743 -1.13 -6.31 -0.80
N GLU A 744 -2.07 -5.72 -0.07
CA GLU A 744 -1.89 -5.19 1.30
C GLU A 744 -2.86 -5.81 2.31
N LEU A 745 -3.94 -6.43 1.81
CA LEU A 745 -5.13 -6.87 2.55
C LEU A 745 -4.86 -7.78 3.76
N GLY A 746 -3.74 -8.52 3.75
CA GLY A 746 -3.40 -9.46 4.82
C GLY A 746 -2.79 -8.84 6.08
N VAL A 747 -2.27 -7.61 6.03
CA VAL A 747 -1.50 -7.03 7.16
C VAL A 747 -2.41 -6.65 8.33
N ALA A 748 -3.42 -5.83 8.08
CA ALA A 748 -4.33 -5.33 9.12
C ALA A 748 -5.06 -6.41 9.96
N PRO A 749 -5.68 -7.46 9.38
CA PRO A 749 -6.40 -8.46 10.16
C PRO A 749 -5.45 -9.34 10.97
N ALA A 750 -4.25 -9.65 10.46
CA ALA A 750 -3.24 -10.40 11.20
C ALA A 750 -2.70 -9.60 12.39
N PHE A 751 -2.38 -8.32 12.22
CA PHE A 751 -1.91 -7.44 13.31
C PHE A 751 -2.98 -7.39 14.41
N ALA A 752 -4.23 -7.09 14.05
CA ALA A 752 -5.35 -7.12 14.98
C ALA A 752 -5.50 -8.47 15.72
N ALA A 753 -5.43 -9.59 15.01
CA ALA A 753 -5.52 -10.93 15.62
C ALA A 753 -4.42 -11.17 16.67
N ILE A 754 -3.18 -10.77 16.37
CA ILE A 754 -2.02 -10.90 17.27
C ILE A 754 -2.18 -10.04 18.51
N ALA A 755 -2.63 -8.80 18.36
CA ALA A 755 -2.87 -7.89 19.47
C ALA A 755 -4.00 -8.39 20.39
N CYS A 756 -5.12 -8.87 19.82
CA CYS A 756 -6.20 -9.48 20.59
C CYS A 756 -5.76 -10.78 21.28
N ALA A 757 -4.96 -11.62 20.61
CA ALA A 757 -4.42 -12.84 21.20
C ALA A 757 -3.52 -12.52 22.40
N TYR A 758 -2.62 -11.54 22.27
CA TYR A 758 -1.76 -11.08 23.36
C TYR A 758 -2.58 -10.53 24.53
N ALA A 759 -3.61 -9.72 24.24
CA ALA A 759 -4.48 -9.15 25.26
C ALA A 759 -5.23 -10.23 26.06
N ARG A 760 -5.65 -11.31 25.40
CA ARG A 760 -6.27 -12.47 26.05
C ARG A 760 -5.29 -13.36 26.80
N ALA A 761 -4.09 -13.57 26.27
CA ALA A 761 -3.06 -14.39 26.91
C ALA A 761 -2.50 -13.76 28.19
N THR A 762 -2.42 -12.42 28.24
CA THR A 762 -1.83 -11.64 29.34
C THR A 762 -2.85 -10.96 30.25
N GLY A 763 -4.13 -10.88 29.84
CA GLY A 763 -5.18 -10.08 30.49
C GLY A 763 -5.07 -8.56 30.26
N THR A 764 -3.94 -8.07 29.76
CA THR A 764 -3.59 -6.65 29.65
C THR A 764 -3.94 -6.10 28.27
N LEU A 765 -4.53 -4.90 28.18
CA LEU A 765 -4.74 -4.23 26.89
C LEU A 765 -3.40 -3.64 26.38
N PRO A 766 -2.80 -4.13 25.27
CA PRO A 766 -1.66 -3.45 24.68
C PRO A 766 -2.08 -2.11 24.08
N THR A 767 -1.36 -1.04 24.45
CA THR A 767 -1.63 0.35 24.03
C THR A 767 -0.45 1.00 23.28
N SER A 768 0.63 0.26 23.05
CA SER A 768 1.79 0.70 22.27
C SER A 768 2.26 -0.43 21.37
N PHE A 769 2.59 -0.11 20.12
CA PHE A 769 3.01 -1.06 19.10
C PHE A 769 4.29 -0.60 18.36
N PRO A 770 5.22 -1.53 18.07
CA PRO A 770 5.23 -2.94 18.48
C PRO A 770 5.30 -3.08 20.01
N ILE A 771 4.77 -4.20 20.53
CA ILE A 771 4.67 -4.42 21.99
C ILE A 771 6.05 -4.32 22.69
N ASN A 772 7.12 -4.73 22.00
CA ASN A 772 8.49 -4.68 22.54
C ASN A 772 9.24 -3.36 22.27
N HIS A 773 8.59 -2.30 21.74
CA HIS A 773 9.23 -1.01 21.43
C HIS A 773 9.88 -0.33 22.66
N GLY A 774 9.45 -0.64 23.88
CA GLY A 774 10.04 -0.05 25.10
C GLY A 774 11.49 -0.47 25.38
N THR A 775 12.03 -1.46 24.66
CA THR A 775 13.33 -2.09 24.94
C THR A 775 14.27 -2.00 23.74
N LEU A 776 15.29 -1.14 23.83
CA LEU A 776 16.38 -1.10 22.85
C LEU A 776 17.28 -2.35 23.02
N GLY A 777 17.09 -3.35 22.17
CA GLY A 777 17.76 -4.65 22.26
C GLY A 777 19.09 -4.77 21.51
N PHE A 778 19.72 -3.66 21.13
CA PHE A 778 20.96 -3.63 20.35
C PHE A 778 21.78 -2.37 20.67
N ASP A 779 23.09 -2.42 20.45
CA ASP A 779 23.96 -1.23 20.46
C ASP A 779 23.88 -0.50 19.10
N PRO A 780 23.47 0.79 19.03
CA PRO A 780 23.34 1.49 17.75
C PRO A 780 24.66 1.58 16.97
N LEU A 781 24.60 1.38 15.65
CA LEU A 781 25.77 1.58 14.77
C LEU A 781 26.23 3.05 14.84
N PRO A 782 27.53 3.35 14.64
CA PRO A 782 28.03 4.72 14.57
C PRO A 782 27.17 5.61 13.66
N LEU A 783 26.86 6.83 14.10
CA LEU A 783 26.18 7.83 13.27
C LEU A 783 27.13 8.46 12.25
N GLU A 784 28.42 8.51 12.57
CA GLU A 784 29.45 9.16 11.77
C GLU A 784 30.77 8.34 11.81
N PRO A 785 31.26 7.81 10.67
CA PRO A 785 30.54 7.65 9.40
C PRO A 785 29.37 6.66 9.55
N SER A 786 28.23 6.96 8.92
CA SER A 786 27.05 6.08 8.91
C SER A 786 27.32 4.71 8.27
N THR A 787 28.21 4.67 7.29
CA THR A 787 28.60 3.44 6.59
C THR A 787 29.64 2.64 7.40
N PRO A 788 29.32 1.40 7.84
CA PRO A 788 30.29 0.53 8.49
C PRO A 788 31.41 0.13 7.51
N GLN A 789 32.51 -0.41 8.05
CA GLN A 789 33.58 -0.97 7.21
C GLN A 789 33.09 -2.21 6.48
N SER A 790 33.57 -2.43 5.25
CA SER A 790 33.34 -3.66 4.50
C SER A 790 33.81 -4.87 5.33
N PRO A 791 33.00 -5.92 5.52
CA PRO A 791 33.44 -7.13 6.23
C PRO A 791 34.55 -7.82 5.42
N THR A 792 35.71 -8.03 6.04
CA THR A 792 36.87 -8.69 5.42
C THR A 792 36.84 -10.21 5.59
N ASP A 793 36.01 -10.73 6.49
CA ASP A 793 35.83 -12.16 6.81
C ASP A 793 34.70 -12.83 6.00
N GLY A 794 34.10 -12.12 5.04
CA GLY A 794 32.95 -12.61 4.27
C GLY A 794 33.23 -13.90 3.47
N LEU A 795 34.48 -14.09 3.03
CA LEU A 795 34.93 -15.33 2.38
C LEU A 795 35.04 -16.50 3.36
N ASP A 796 35.46 -16.25 4.61
CA ASP A 796 35.56 -17.28 5.65
C ASP A 796 34.19 -17.76 6.15
N ARG A 797 33.11 -17.07 5.74
CA ARG A 797 31.70 -17.42 6.01
C ARG A 797 30.89 -17.78 4.76
N ALA A 798 31.52 -17.78 3.58
CA ALA A 798 30.90 -18.24 2.34
C ALA A 798 31.05 -19.77 2.28
N TYR A 799 29.93 -20.48 2.47
CA TYR A 799 29.85 -21.95 2.40
C TYR A 799 29.89 -22.49 0.98
#